data_AF-A0ABD3WP37-F1
#
_entry.id   AF-A0ABD3WP37-F1
#
_cell.length_a   1.000
_cell.length_b   1.000
_cell.length_c   1.000
_cell.angle_alpha   90.00
_cell.angle_beta   90.00
_cell.angle_gamma   90.00
#
_symmetry.space_group_name_H-M   'P 1'
#
loop_
_entity.id
_entity.type
_entity.pdbx_description
1 polymer ?
#
loop_
_entity_poly.entity_id
_entity_poly.type
_entity_poly.pdbx_seq_one_letter_code
_entity_poly.pdbx_strand_id
1 'polypeptide(L)'
;MRFITEKMEVEDDYIGLWRIVECLSLTGTVETTGIEGTEFYLDESGDVSWKVSEDAEPLPFFNCETYEIQPKKRSTPAVLKFYGTYEGHVIDFKVEISDDLMLLTYEKCCLLQCQKISSSDPRADILYSFLPALEEEFFWDISIKADSGREFKVHSLVLCLSTPDVNWFCSPPPLTGLQECVIQTVLHYLYAECLPQGLMEEVARACIKSLNKMQGFGKFVDLCQTFLKNTNLKHQITSMVNDMHACADKIIDLFGGGGGGHGESESSSHQMDRSLIDNPAMLCYVVKQAVREGAVAISKLLMMCDLYSRRKGELSREERHDIVKYTRSRIPFFLSQLEKFLEVCKKHTSALSVDERHEIATYLVPEIESSLDMVSKFVLDSKAALEQIINSSEKEKPADSKHDKSKKGPGHISNILGKTLKNALHIRELKKLKKLNDIASNWFFLFVQKKETFSSMSDNEKVRYISRGLDSLVDQVPTFLRRLQFIMSDLEVKLTKREWKYLFKLGTSKVAWGIYKVENNHQILEPLVQQVCDTVHRDQFTSSLIALGLCKPWQQQQQQGGNDTTSEASSSSAQAQNVDTKYIQLSAVESLCVPPFAHDSVMAKRALELLRSGKKTDMTFEIIVAQDVGDTVIDHTGCKTVERTESDRDVEVTFIPAHCVVIATHCEWFKRALLSGMKESIDKKITVHDTNPDLFRVFLEYLYSGQMETNDLSTEQLVDIMTLADRYHTLSLKSLCEQALKHHVDDENALYLLSFADQLNAKNLKDLILKYVEEHPKITDSELFQDLPEYLQMEVETFSVTGLDSRSHSLTNHSYTDVPSSASSMSEVDEMMNNMQFVERVSNDLTTSSSSEDIPPIEDAARLENCVESLRDVVGDSIPQEQLVQVSLAADYDVNRALNFLFP
;
A
#
# COMPACT_ATOMS: atom_id res chain seq x y z
N MET A 1 22.45 14.25 -1.51
CA MET A 1 22.80 13.21 -2.51
C MET A 1 23.23 11.91 -1.83
N ARG A 2 24.38 11.80 -1.16
CA ARG A 2 24.82 10.55 -0.46
C ARG A 2 23.77 9.93 0.49
N PHE A 3 23.09 10.74 1.31
CA PHE A 3 22.01 10.27 2.20
C PHE A 3 20.76 9.74 1.49
N ILE A 4 20.55 10.08 0.21
CA ILE A 4 19.42 9.59 -0.59
C ILE A 4 19.81 8.26 -1.24
N THR A 5 21.06 8.15 -1.71
CA THR A 5 21.60 6.91 -2.29
C THR A 5 21.74 5.79 -1.25
N GLU A 6 22.27 6.08 -0.05
CA GLU A 6 22.32 5.11 1.07
C GLU A 6 20.93 4.69 1.57
N LYS A 7 19.91 5.55 1.42
CA LYS A 7 18.53 5.23 1.82
C LYS A 7 17.82 4.35 0.79
N MET A 8 18.26 4.39 -0.47
CA MET A 8 17.73 3.53 -1.55
C MET A 8 18.36 2.13 -1.51
N GLU A 9 19.68 2.01 -1.33
CA GLU A 9 20.37 0.70 -1.29
C GLU A 9 19.94 -0.17 -0.09
N VAL A 10 19.55 0.42 1.05
CA VAL A 10 19.11 -0.32 2.24
C VAL A 10 17.66 -0.80 2.16
N GLU A 11 16.84 -0.27 1.24
CA GLU A 11 15.42 -0.67 1.15
C GLU A 11 15.19 -1.90 0.28
N ASP A 12 16.03 -2.13 -0.74
CA ASP A 12 15.90 -3.24 -1.70
C ASP A 12 16.06 -4.62 -1.04
N ASP A 13 16.85 -4.72 0.03
CA ASP A 13 17.03 -5.98 0.78
C ASP A 13 15.73 -6.49 1.41
N TYR A 14 14.85 -5.57 1.81
CA TYR A 14 13.61 -5.86 2.55
C TYR A 14 12.41 -6.08 1.61
N ILE A 15 12.44 -5.54 0.40
CA ILE A 15 11.35 -5.64 -0.57
C ILE A 15 11.22 -7.10 -1.05
N GLY A 16 9.97 -7.56 -1.21
CA GLY A 16 9.67 -8.91 -1.69
C GLY A 16 8.61 -9.65 -0.88
N LEU A 17 8.39 -10.91 -1.25
CA LEU A 17 7.47 -11.82 -0.57
C LEU A 17 8.22 -12.57 0.53
N TRP A 18 7.64 -12.59 1.73
CA TRP A 18 8.22 -13.23 2.91
C TRP A 18 7.20 -14.20 3.51
N ARG A 19 7.66 -15.36 3.96
CA ARG A 19 6.83 -16.37 4.64
C ARG A 19 7.30 -16.52 6.08
N ILE A 20 6.36 -16.52 7.03
CA ILE A 20 6.64 -16.83 8.43
C ILE A 20 6.88 -18.33 8.54
N VAL A 21 8.11 -18.73 8.88
CA VAL A 21 8.50 -20.13 9.01
C VAL A 21 8.36 -20.60 10.45
N GLU A 22 8.73 -19.73 11.40
CA GLU A 22 8.71 -20.07 12.82
C GLU A 22 8.31 -18.87 13.67
N CYS A 23 7.51 -19.12 14.71
CA CYS A 23 7.19 -18.13 15.73
C CYS A 23 7.57 -18.64 17.13
N LEU A 24 8.50 -17.96 17.77
CA LEU A 24 8.96 -18.28 19.12
C LEU A 24 8.37 -17.31 20.13
N SER A 25 7.60 -17.83 21.08
CA SER A 25 7.25 -17.08 22.30
C SER A 25 8.47 -17.01 23.20
N LEU A 26 8.82 -15.83 23.68
CA LEU A 26 9.96 -15.61 24.59
C LEU A 26 9.78 -16.24 26.00
N THR A 27 8.68 -16.98 26.21
CA THR A 27 8.45 -17.87 27.38
C THR A 27 9.13 -19.24 27.27
N GLY A 28 9.84 -19.54 26.16
CA GLY A 28 10.74 -20.69 26.06
C GLY A 28 10.10 -22.01 25.62
N THR A 29 8.90 -21.99 25.03
CA THR A 29 8.26 -23.18 24.43
C THR A 29 8.22 -23.03 22.92
N VAL A 30 8.96 -23.87 22.21
CA VAL A 30 8.99 -23.96 20.73
C VAL A 30 7.87 -24.90 20.28
N GLU A 31 6.68 -24.38 19.95
CA GLU A 31 5.59 -25.19 19.34
C GLU A 31 4.72 -24.32 18.43
N THR A 32 4.14 -24.96 17.39
CA THR A 32 3.41 -24.33 16.29
C THR A 32 2.24 -23.47 16.76
N THR A 33 2.31 -22.19 16.43
CA THR A 33 1.35 -21.15 16.84
C THR A 33 0.18 -21.00 15.86
N GLY A 34 0.21 -21.73 14.74
CA GLY A 34 -0.79 -21.72 13.67
C GLY A 34 -0.63 -20.52 12.71
N ILE A 35 0.36 -19.66 12.94
CA ILE A 35 0.69 -18.54 12.04
C ILE A 35 1.81 -18.89 11.06
N GLU A 36 2.49 -20.01 11.29
CA GLU A 36 3.48 -20.56 10.35
C GLU A 36 2.80 -20.81 9.00
N GLY A 37 3.45 -20.38 7.91
CA GLY A 37 2.89 -20.38 6.56
C GLY A 37 2.14 -19.09 6.16
N THR A 38 1.97 -18.13 7.06
CA THR A 38 1.47 -16.80 6.70
C THR A 38 2.49 -16.07 5.83
N GLU A 39 2.04 -15.52 4.70
CA GLU A 39 2.87 -14.79 3.74
C GLU A 39 2.58 -13.28 3.84
N PHE A 40 3.60 -12.44 3.68
CA PHE A 40 3.43 -11.00 3.53
C PHE A 40 4.34 -10.44 2.45
N TYR A 41 3.81 -9.51 1.66
CA TYR A 41 4.53 -8.83 0.60
C TYR A 41 4.84 -7.39 1.02
N LEU A 42 6.12 -7.02 0.99
CA LEU A 42 6.61 -5.66 1.19
C LEU A 42 6.87 -5.02 -0.17
N ASP A 43 6.13 -3.96 -0.49
CA ASP A 43 6.26 -3.27 -1.77
C ASP A 43 7.20 -2.06 -1.72
N GLU A 44 7.75 -1.67 -2.87
CA GLU A 44 8.58 -0.45 -3.01
C GLU A 44 7.86 0.85 -2.59
N SER A 45 6.53 0.84 -2.56
CA SER A 45 5.68 1.97 -2.22
C SER A 45 5.41 2.13 -0.71
N GLY A 46 5.94 1.24 0.12
CA GLY A 46 5.75 1.16 1.57
C GLY A 46 4.42 0.54 2.03
N ASP A 47 3.66 -0.16 1.19
CA ASP A 47 2.52 -0.98 1.61
C ASP A 47 2.94 -2.42 1.97
N VAL A 48 2.13 -3.04 2.82
CA VAL A 48 2.23 -4.45 3.21
C VAL A 48 0.92 -5.14 2.87
N SER A 49 1.01 -6.29 2.20
CA SER A 49 -0.14 -7.16 1.93
C SER A 49 0.05 -8.47 2.67
N TRP A 50 -0.94 -8.90 3.45
CA TRP A 50 -0.90 -10.15 4.21
C TRP A 50 -1.78 -11.21 3.58
N LYS A 51 -1.26 -12.42 3.47
CA LYS A 51 -2.00 -13.63 3.11
C LYS A 51 -1.91 -14.59 4.30
N VAL A 52 -2.92 -14.50 5.15
CA VAL A 52 -2.96 -15.23 6.41
C VAL A 52 -3.51 -16.64 6.17
N SER A 53 -2.87 -17.64 6.80
CA SER A 53 -3.32 -19.04 6.75
C SER A 53 -4.74 -19.19 7.32
N GLU A 54 -5.57 -20.05 6.72
CA GLU A 54 -6.97 -20.27 7.12
C GLU A 54 -7.12 -20.76 8.58
N ASP A 55 -6.07 -21.39 9.10
CA ASP A 55 -5.98 -21.95 10.44
C ASP A 55 -5.46 -20.97 11.51
N ALA A 56 -5.00 -19.77 11.11
CA ALA A 56 -4.45 -18.80 12.05
C ALA A 56 -5.54 -18.13 12.91
N GLU A 57 -5.17 -17.68 14.12
CA GLU A 57 -5.99 -16.78 14.95
C GLU A 57 -5.64 -15.29 14.68
N PRO A 58 -6.62 -14.36 14.75
CA PRO A 58 -6.41 -12.98 14.33
C PRO A 58 -5.45 -12.23 15.27
N LEU A 59 -4.24 -11.95 14.79
CA LEU A 59 -3.25 -11.13 15.47
C LEU A 59 -3.31 -9.66 15.01
N PRO A 60 -3.09 -8.69 15.93
CA PRO A 60 -3.07 -7.26 15.64
C PRO A 60 -2.23 -6.79 14.44
N PHE A 61 -1.10 -7.47 14.16
CA PHE A 61 -0.22 -7.07 13.06
C PHE A 61 -0.69 -7.50 11.67
N PHE A 62 -1.65 -8.43 11.55
CA PHE A 62 -2.27 -8.74 10.25
C PHE A 62 -3.11 -7.59 9.70
N ASN A 63 -3.49 -6.64 10.55
CA ASN A 63 -4.20 -5.43 10.13
C ASN A 63 -3.26 -4.31 9.68
N CYS A 64 -1.94 -4.58 9.59
CA CYS A 64 -0.94 -3.64 9.12
C CYS A 64 -0.90 -3.56 7.59
N GLU A 65 -1.03 -2.37 7.04
CA GLU A 65 -1.10 -2.16 5.58
C GLU A 65 0.08 -1.36 5.04
N THR A 66 0.92 -0.82 5.93
CA THR A 66 2.09 -0.05 5.54
C THR A 66 3.25 -0.37 6.44
N TYR A 67 4.45 -0.20 5.90
CA TYR A 67 5.68 -0.30 6.65
C TYR A 67 6.58 0.91 6.44
N GLU A 68 7.47 1.13 7.41
CA GLU A 68 8.57 2.07 7.29
C GLU A 68 9.83 1.40 7.84
N ILE A 69 10.93 1.55 7.13
CA ILE A 69 12.24 1.10 7.56
C ILE A 69 12.97 2.30 8.14
N GLN A 70 13.38 2.20 9.41
CA GLN A 70 14.32 3.15 10.00
C GLN A 70 15.72 2.55 9.92
N PRO A 71 16.61 3.10 9.08
CA PRO A 71 17.93 2.53 8.85
C PRO A 71 18.79 2.59 10.11
N LYS A 72 19.73 1.65 10.20
CA LYS A 72 20.67 1.45 11.31
C LYS A 72 21.46 2.74 11.57
N LYS A 73 21.23 3.41 12.71
CA LYS A 73 22.11 4.52 13.16
C LYS A 73 23.13 3.97 14.14
N ARG A 74 24.43 4.05 13.79
CA ARG A 74 25.72 3.87 14.52
C ARG A 74 25.82 2.90 15.73
N SER A 75 24.76 2.59 16.49
CA SER A 75 24.69 1.56 17.54
C SER A 75 23.30 0.92 17.76
N THR A 76 22.30 1.17 16.91
CA THR A 76 20.92 0.64 17.05
C THR A 76 20.56 -0.24 15.86
N PRO A 77 19.95 -1.43 16.06
CA PRO A 77 19.53 -2.30 14.95
C PRO A 77 18.48 -1.59 14.08
N ALA A 78 18.36 -2.01 12.82
CA ALA A 78 17.30 -1.51 11.94
C ALA A 78 15.92 -1.84 12.54
N VAL A 79 14.96 -0.95 12.36
CA VAL A 79 13.60 -1.10 12.89
C VAL A 79 12.62 -1.09 11.73
N LEU A 80 11.89 -2.19 11.56
CA LEU A 80 10.77 -2.31 10.64
C LEU A 80 9.50 -2.03 11.41
N LYS A 81 8.84 -0.94 11.05
CA LYS A 81 7.61 -0.52 11.70
C LYS A 81 6.45 -0.94 10.83
N PHE A 82 5.64 -1.87 11.31
CA PHE A 82 4.38 -2.22 10.68
C PHE A 82 3.28 -1.32 11.25
N TYR A 83 2.48 -0.77 10.36
CA TYR A 83 1.41 0.17 10.69
C TYR A 83 0.07 -0.41 10.26
N GLY A 84 -0.80 -0.61 11.24
CA GLY A 84 -2.15 -1.12 11.04
C GLY A 84 -3.18 -0.37 11.85
N THR A 85 -4.44 -0.47 11.44
CA THR A 85 -5.57 0.16 12.16
C THR A 85 -6.06 -0.69 13.32
N TYR A 86 -5.21 -1.54 13.89
CA TYR A 86 -5.56 -2.21 15.14
C TYR A 86 -5.42 -1.19 16.28
N GLU A 87 -6.55 -0.58 16.66
CA GLU A 87 -6.68 0.36 17.78
C GLU A 87 -5.70 1.55 17.74
N GLY A 88 -5.29 2.02 16.54
CA GLY A 88 -4.39 3.16 16.41
C GLY A 88 -2.96 2.93 16.95
N HIS A 89 -2.57 1.67 17.15
CA HIS A 89 -1.22 1.31 17.59
C HIS A 89 -0.26 1.12 16.41
N VAL A 90 1.00 1.48 16.66
CA VAL A 90 2.13 1.20 15.78
C VAL A 90 2.86 0.00 16.35
N ILE A 91 3.09 -1.02 15.52
CA ILE A 91 3.77 -2.25 15.91
C ILE A 91 5.21 -2.16 15.37
N ASP A 92 6.15 -1.96 16.28
CA ASP A 92 7.56 -1.78 15.95
C ASP A 92 8.28 -3.13 16.14
N PHE A 93 8.85 -3.69 15.06
CA PHE A 93 9.73 -4.85 15.14
C PHE A 93 11.18 -4.41 14.99
N LYS A 94 12.04 -4.94 15.87
CA LYS A 94 13.48 -4.91 15.59
C LYS A 94 13.76 -5.94 14.52
N VAL A 95 14.58 -5.56 13.53
CA VAL A 95 14.86 -6.41 12.39
C VAL A 95 16.33 -6.68 12.24
N GLU A 96 16.63 -7.96 12.07
CA GLU A 96 17.93 -8.47 11.68
C GLU A 96 17.72 -9.25 10.39
N ILE A 97 18.35 -8.82 9.30
CA ILE A 97 18.35 -9.50 8.00
C ILE A 97 19.70 -10.17 7.80
N SER A 98 19.67 -11.40 7.29
CA SER A 98 20.82 -12.13 6.77
C SER A 98 20.36 -12.91 5.54
N ASP A 99 20.80 -12.49 4.36
CA ASP A 99 20.44 -13.09 3.06
C ASP A 99 18.92 -13.27 2.88
N ASP A 100 18.45 -14.51 2.79
CA ASP A 100 17.03 -14.86 2.63
C ASP A 100 16.26 -14.99 3.96
N LEU A 101 16.85 -14.58 5.09
CA LEU A 101 16.21 -14.66 6.41
C LEU A 101 15.99 -13.27 7.02
N MET A 102 14.76 -13.01 7.46
CA MET A 102 14.37 -11.83 8.22
C MET A 102 13.86 -12.24 9.60
N LEU A 103 14.57 -11.79 10.63
CA LEU A 103 14.21 -12.00 12.02
C LEU A 103 13.48 -10.77 12.57
N LEU A 104 12.19 -10.92 12.90
CA LEU A 104 11.36 -9.86 13.46
C LEU A 104 11.17 -10.08 14.96
N THR A 105 11.76 -9.20 15.77
CA THR A 105 11.60 -9.25 17.24
C THR A 105 10.59 -8.21 17.72
N TYR A 106 9.50 -8.64 18.34
CA TYR A 106 8.53 -7.74 18.97
C TYR A 106 8.70 -7.71 20.50
N GLU A 107 9.36 -6.65 20.99
CA GLU A 107 9.64 -6.38 22.40
C GLU A 107 10.04 -7.65 23.21
N LYS A 108 9.14 -8.13 24.09
CA LYS A 108 9.28 -9.35 24.90
C LYS A 108 8.18 -10.38 24.63
N CYS A 109 7.41 -10.22 23.55
CA CYS A 109 6.26 -11.09 23.29
C CYS A 109 6.65 -12.24 22.36
N CYS A 110 7.21 -11.93 21.18
CA CYS A 110 7.51 -12.95 20.18
C CYS A 110 8.70 -12.59 19.29
N LEU A 111 9.27 -13.64 18.72
CA LEU A 111 10.25 -13.61 17.65
C LEU A 111 9.64 -14.33 16.44
N LEU A 112 9.60 -13.68 15.29
CA LEU A 112 9.13 -14.27 14.04
C LEU A 112 10.34 -14.46 13.13
N GLN A 113 10.57 -15.70 12.71
CA GLN A 113 11.54 -16.02 11.68
C GLN A 113 10.81 -16.07 10.34
N CYS A 114 11.19 -15.16 9.45
CA CYS A 114 10.60 -15.03 8.12
C CYS A 114 11.65 -15.42 7.08
N GLN A 115 11.26 -16.18 6.07
CA GLN A 115 12.12 -16.55 4.95
C GLN A 115 11.66 -15.79 3.70
N LYS A 116 12.60 -15.21 2.97
CA LYS A 116 12.37 -14.57 1.69
C LYS A 116 11.97 -15.67 0.72
N ILE A 117 10.79 -15.53 0.15
CA ILE A 117 10.41 -16.31 -1.02
C ILE A 117 11.07 -15.57 -2.17
N SER A 118 12.29 -15.99 -2.53
CA SER A 118 12.85 -15.73 -3.86
C SER A 118 11.76 -16.11 -4.84
N SER A 119 11.41 -15.22 -5.77
CA SER A 119 10.22 -15.28 -6.63
C SER A 119 10.24 -16.47 -7.62
N SER A 120 10.26 -17.68 -7.09
CA SER A 120 10.50 -18.94 -7.77
C SER A 120 9.95 -20.11 -6.98
N ASP A 121 8.68 -20.01 -6.55
CA ASP A 121 7.80 -21.11 -6.13
C ASP A 121 6.35 -20.68 -6.49
N PRO A 122 5.44 -21.55 -6.98
CA PRO A 122 5.15 -21.70 -8.39
C PRO A 122 3.66 -21.48 -8.63
N ARG A 123 3.26 -20.23 -8.77
CA ARG A 123 2.06 -19.86 -9.52
C ARG A 123 2.44 -18.60 -10.26
N ALA A 124 2.84 -18.73 -11.52
CA ALA A 124 2.71 -17.59 -12.41
C ALA A 124 1.23 -17.21 -12.33
N ASP A 125 0.92 -16.15 -11.60
CA ASP A 125 -0.42 -15.69 -11.28
C ASP A 125 -1.04 -15.11 -12.56
N ILE A 126 -1.41 -16.02 -13.47
CA ILE A 126 -1.96 -15.69 -14.78
C ILE A 126 -3.42 -15.29 -14.56
N LEU A 127 -3.70 -14.06 -14.97
CA LEU A 127 -5.06 -13.54 -15.03
C LEU A 127 -5.81 -14.30 -16.10
N TYR A 128 -6.95 -14.88 -15.74
CA TYR A 128 -7.73 -15.70 -16.65
C TYR A 128 -8.84 -14.85 -17.30
N SER A 129 -8.80 -14.69 -18.62
CA SER A 129 -9.84 -13.95 -19.35
C SER A 129 -9.97 -14.42 -20.81
N PHE A 130 -11.17 -14.21 -21.37
CA PHE A 130 -11.48 -14.37 -22.79
C PHE A 130 -11.54 -13.03 -23.55
N LEU A 131 -11.17 -11.90 -22.93
CA LEU A 131 -11.23 -10.58 -23.56
C LEU A 131 -10.60 -10.51 -24.97
N PRO A 132 -9.45 -11.15 -25.25
CA PRO A 132 -8.88 -11.16 -26.60
C PRO A 132 -9.86 -11.68 -27.67
N ALA A 133 -10.70 -12.67 -27.35
CA ALA A 133 -11.71 -13.18 -28.27
C ALA A 133 -12.82 -12.17 -28.55
N LEU A 134 -13.23 -11.40 -27.54
CA LEU A 134 -14.25 -10.37 -27.70
C LEU A 134 -13.72 -9.17 -28.50
N GLU A 135 -12.47 -8.76 -28.28
CA GLU A 135 -11.86 -7.60 -28.92
C GLU A 135 -11.49 -7.85 -30.38
N GLU A 136 -11.01 -9.06 -30.70
CA GLU A 136 -10.58 -9.42 -32.05
C GLU A 136 -11.67 -10.10 -32.90
N GLU A 137 -12.82 -10.42 -32.30
CA GLU A 137 -14.02 -10.94 -32.97
C GLU A 137 -13.79 -12.20 -33.85
N PHE A 138 -12.89 -13.10 -33.45
CA PHE A 138 -12.72 -14.39 -34.14
C PHE A 138 -13.78 -15.40 -33.68
N PHE A 139 -14.12 -16.45 -34.46
CA PHE A 139 -15.00 -17.58 -34.07
C PHE A 139 -16.36 -17.28 -33.37
N TRP A 140 -16.92 -16.08 -33.54
CA TRP A 140 -18.23 -15.71 -33.00
C TRP A 140 -19.38 -16.48 -33.68
N ASP A 141 -20.48 -16.68 -32.95
CA ASP A 141 -21.68 -17.41 -33.40
C ASP A 141 -23.01 -16.72 -33.04
N ILE A 142 -22.97 -15.66 -32.22
CA ILE A 142 -24.12 -14.84 -31.84
C ILE A 142 -23.80 -13.36 -32.12
N SER A 143 -24.81 -12.61 -32.56
CA SER A 143 -24.77 -11.14 -32.69
C SER A 143 -25.82 -10.50 -31.78
N ILE A 144 -25.40 -9.60 -30.89
CA ILE A 144 -26.29 -8.84 -30.00
C ILE A 144 -26.36 -7.40 -30.53
N LYS A 145 -27.59 -6.92 -30.78
CA LYS A 145 -27.81 -5.57 -31.33
C LYS A 145 -28.18 -4.58 -30.24
N ALA A 146 -27.44 -3.47 -30.15
CA ALA A 146 -27.73 -2.34 -29.27
C ALA A 146 -28.93 -1.51 -29.76
N ASP A 147 -29.45 -0.64 -28.89
CA ASP A 147 -30.45 0.37 -29.24
C ASP A 147 -29.99 1.35 -30.32
N SER A 148 -28.68 1.67 -30.37
CA SER A 148 -28.02 2.46 -31.40
C SER A 148 -27.99 1.76 -32.77
N GLY A 149 -28.27 0.46 -32.81
CA GLY A 149 -28.15 -0.39 -33.98
C GLY A 149 -26.76 -1.00 -34.17
N ARG A 150 -25.77 -0.68 -33.31
CA ARG A 150 -24.46 -1.35 -33.30
C ARG A 150 -24.61 -2.83 -32.95
N GLU A 151 -23.88 -3.68 -33.66
CA GLU A 151 -23.88 -5.13 -33.44
C GLU A 151 -22.59 -5.56 -32.74
N PHE A 152 -22.74 -6.36 -31.69
CA PHE A 152 -21.65 -6.96 -30.92
C PHE A 152 -21.56 -8.45 -31.25
N LYS A 153 -20.42 -8.88 -31.79
CA LYS A 153 -20.15 -10.28 -32.11
C LYS A 153 -19.64 -10.98 -30.86
N VAL A 154 -20.34 -12.05 -30.46
CA VAL A 154 -20.11 -12.73 -29.20
C VAL A 154 -20.16 -14.24 -29.38
N HIS A 155 -19.71 -14.97 -28.36
CA HIS A 155 -19.51 -16.41 -28.38
C HIS A 155 -20.46 -17.09 -27.41
N SER A 156 -21.40 -17.89 -27.90
CA SER A 156 -22.37 -18.61 -27.10
C SER A 156 -21.70 -19.49 -26.04
N LEU A 157 -20.55 -20.08 -26.38
CA LEU A 157 -19.75 -20.92 -25.49
C LEU A 157 -19.25 -20.12 -24.28
N VAL A 158 -18.60 -18.98 -24.49
CA VAL A 158 -18.08 -18.13 -23.40
C VAL A 158 -19.22 -17.57 -22.54
N LEU A 159 -20.31 -17.13 -23.18
CA LEU A 159 -21.49 -16.63 -22.47
C LEU A 159 -22.14 -17.70 -21.56
N CYS A 160 -22.19 -18.96 -22.03
CA CYS A 160 -22.66 -20.10 -21.24
C CYS A 160 -21.69 -20.48 -20.12
N LEU A 161 -20.37 -20.33 -20.32
CA LEU A 161 -19.37 -20.55 -19.26
C LEU A 161 -19.56 -19.56 -18.12
N SER A 162 -19.83 -18.29 -18.42
CA SER A 162 -20.01 -17.26 -17.38
C SER A 162 -21.38 -17.34 -16.72
N THR A 163 -22.43 -17.52 -17.53
CA THR A 163 -23.84 -17.50 -17.07
C THR A 163 -24.63 -18.68 -17.66
N PRO A 164 -24.52 -19.88 -17.05
CA PRO A 164 -25.19 -21.09 -17.56
C PRO A 164 -26.71 -21.04 -17.41
N ASP A 165 -27.22 -20.24 -16.47
CA ASP A 165 -28.66 -20.09 -16.20
C ASP A 165 -29.40 -19.25 -17.26
N VAL A 166 -28.65 -18.53 -18.11
CA VAL A 166 -29.22 -17.65 -19.13
C VAL A 166 -29.32 -18.40 -20.46
N ASN A 167 -30.52 -18.42 -21.06
CA ASN A 167 -30.71 -18.98 -22.39
C ASN A 167 -30.29 -17.98 -23.48
N TRP A 168 -29.04 -18.08 -23.93
CA TRP A 168 -28.45 -17.23 -24.97
C TRP A 168 -28.95 -17.51 -26.40
N PHE A 169 -29.64 -18.63 -26.63
CA PHE A 169 -30.12 -19.06 -27.95
C PHE A 169 -31.52 -18.51 -28.30
N CYS A 170 -32.08 -17.63 -27.46
CA CYS A 170 -33.34 -16.95 -27.73
C CYS A 170 -33.24 -15.99 -28.92
N SER A 171 -34.37 -15.74 -29.61
CA SER A 171 -34.46 -14.72 -30.67
C SER A 171 -35.50 -13.66 -30.29
N PRO A 172 -35.11 -12.41 -30.00
CA PRO A 172 -33.74 -11.88 -29.98
C PRO A 172 -32.92 -12.40 -28.79
N PRO A 173 -31.57 -12.45 -28.89
CA PRO A 173 -30.70 -12.84 -27.78
C PRO A 173 -30.88 -11.92 -26.57
N PRO A 174 -30.60 -12.40 -25.34
CA PRO A 174 -30.56 -11.55 -24.14
C PRO A 174 -29.64 -10.33 -24.35
N LEU A 175 -29.94 -9.22 -23.67
CA LEU A 175 -29.26 -7.92 -23.79
C LEU A 175 -29.56 -7.12 -25.08
N THR A 176 -30.24 -7.70 -26.07
CA THR A 176 -30.62 -6.97 -27.29
C THR A 176 -31.53 -5.79 -26.98
N GLY A 177 -31.23 -4.63 -27.58
CA GLY A 177 -31.99 -3.38 -27.40
C GLY A 177 -31.61 -2.58 -26.14
N LEU A 178 -30.58 -3.00 -25.39
CA LEU A 178 -29.99 -2.18 -24.33
C LEU A 178 -29.04 -1.12 -24.91
N GLN A 179 -28.70 -0.13 -24.07
CA GLN A 179 -27.72 0.90 -24.40
C GLN A 179 -26.35 0.28 -24.71
N GLU A 180 -25.67 0.81 -25.71
CA GLU A 180 -24.36 0.34 -26.17
C GLU A 180 -23.32 0.22 -25.05
N CYS A 181 -23.22 1.23 -24.18
CA CYS A 181 -22.30 1.24 -23.05
C CYS A 181 -22.63 0.18 -21.98
N VAL A 182 -23.93 -0.14 -21.79
CA VAL A 182 -24.38 -1.20 -20.87
C VAL A 182 -23.99 -2.56 -21.45
N ILE A 183 -24.23 -2.80 -22.73
CA ILE A 183 -23.86 -4.05 -23.39
C ILE A 183 -22.34 -4.25 -23.32
N GLN A 184 -21.54 -3.24 -23.66
CA GLN A 184 -20.08 -3.33 -23.60
C GLN A 184 -19.58 -3.67 -22.18
N THR A 185 -20.14 -3.04 -21.15
CA THR A 185 -19.77 -3.30 -19.75
C THR A 185 -20.13 -4.72 -19.33
N VAL A 186 -21.30 -5.20 -19.71
CA VAL A 186 -21.76 -6.56 -19.38
C VAL A 186 -20.92 -7.61 -20.11
N LEU A 187 -20.62 -7.38 -21.39
CA LEU A 187 -19.77 -8.30 -22.16
C LEU A 187 -18.36 -8.35 -21.60
N HIS A 188 -17.77 -7.23 -21.21
CA HIS A 188 -16.48 -7.23 -20.53
C HIS A 188 -16.49 -8.13 -19.29
N TYR A 189 -17.51 -8.00 -18.43
CA TYR A 189 -17.66 -8.87 -17.26
C TYR A 189 -17.84 -10.34 -17.63
N LEU A 190 -18.67 -10.65 -18.63
CA LEU A 190 -18.88 -12.04 -19.06
C LEU A 190 -17.62 -12.68 -19.65
N TYR A 191 -16.63 -11.90 -20.06
CA TYR A 191 -15.38 -12.39 -20.64
C TYR A 191 -14.17 -12.26 -19.69
N ALA A 192 -14.30 -11.57 -18.56
CA ALA A 192 -13.17 -11.27 -17.66
C ALA A 192 -13.47 -11.48 -16.18
N GLU A 193 -14.72 -11.72 -15.80
CA GLU A 193 -15.21 -11.76 -14.41
C GLU A 193 -14.95 -10.47 -13.59
N CYS A 194 -14.57 -9.36 -14.25
CA CYS A 194 -14.31 -8.05 -13.63
C CYS A 194 -15.06 -6.91 -14.34
N LEU A 195 -15.05 -5.71 -13.74
CA LEU A 195 -15.60 -4.49 -14.34
C LEU A 195 -14.58 -3.85 -15.32
N PRO A 196 -15.03 -3.11 -16.35
CA PRO A 196 -14.12 -2.41 -17.23
C PRO A 196 -13.45 -1.22 -16.53
N GLN A 197 -12.18 -0.96 -16.87
CA GLN A 197 -11.48 0.24 -16.43
C GLN A 197 -12.18 1.50 -16.94
N GLY A 198 -12.34 2.50 -16.06
CA GLY A 198 -13.00 3.77 -16.40
C GLY A 198 -14.53 3.71 -16.46
N LEU A 199 -15.15 2.70 -15.85
CA LEU A 199 -16.61 2.61 -15.73
C LEU A 199 -17.20 3.90 -15.15
N MET A 200 -18.21 4.46 -15.82
CA MET A 200 -18.94 5.64 -15.34
C MET A 200 -20.08 5.25 -14.40
N GLU A 201 -20.36 6.08 -13.38
CA GLU A 201 -21.44 5.81 -12.41
C GLU A 201 -22.83 5.70 -13.06
N GLU A 202 -23.10 6.50 -14.09
CA GLU A 202 -24.38 6.46 -14.82
C GLU A 202 -24.57 5.11 -15.51
N VAL A 203 -23.50 4.57 -16.12
CA VAL A 203 -23.51 3.27 -16.78
C VAL A 203 -23.69 2.15 -15.75
N ALA A 204 -22.99 2.20 -14.61
CA ALA A 204 -23.16 1.23 -13.53
C ALA A 204 -24.61 1.22 -12.98
N ARG A 205 -25.23 2.38 -12.79
CA ARG A 205 -26.65 2.47 -12.40
C ARG A 205 -27.58 1.91 -13.47
N ALA A 206 -27.31 2.18 -14.75
CA ALA A 206 -28.08 1.64 -15.87
C ALA A 206 -27.96 0.11 -15.98
N CYS A 207 -26.76 -0.45 -15.75
CA CYS A 207 -26.50 -1.89 -15.63
C CYS A 207 -27.36 -2.52 -14.52
N ILE A 208 -27.33 -1.97 -13.30
CA ILE A 208 -28.15 -2.48 -12.19
C ILE A 208 -29.64 -2.43 -12.55
N LYS A 209 -30.12 -1.30 -13.07
CA LYS A 209 -31.54 -1.14 -13.43
C LYS A 209 -32.01 -2.16 -14.48
N SER A 210 -31.16 -2.47 -15.46
CA SER A 210 -31.50 -3.33 -16.59
C SER A 210 -31.37 -4.83 -16.24
N LEU A 211 -30.39 -5.19 -15.40
CA LEU A 211 -30.01 -6.59 -15.17
C LEU A 211 -30.48 -7.16 -13.84
N ASN A 212 -30.88 -6.34 -12.86
CA ASN A 212 -31.31 -6.81 -11.53
C ASN A 212 -32.54 -7.76 -11.56
N LYS A 213 -33.25 -7.81 -12.69
CA LYS A 213 -34.39 -8.72 -12.90
C LYS A 213 -34.03 -10.00 -13.66
N MET A 214 -32.83 -10.09 -14.22
CA MET A 214 -32.38 -11.25 -15.00
C MET A 214 -31.62 -12.22 -14.10
N GLN A 215 -31.92 -13.52 -14.26
CA GLN A 215 -31.23 -14.58 -13.54
C GLN A 215 -29.79 -14.72 -14.05
N GLY A 216 -28.85 -15.11 -13.18
CA GLY A 216 -27.43 -15.29 -13.53
C GLY A 216 -26.54 -14.04 -13.35
N PHE A 217 -27.09 -12.83 -13.26
CA PHE A 217 -26.30 -11.58 -13.14
C PHE A 217 -26.11 -11.05 -11.70
N GLY A 218 -26.47 -11.83 -10.67
CA GLY A 218 -26.41 -11.38 -9.27
C GLY A 218 -25.02 -10.86 -8.86
N LYS A 219 -23.97 -11.66 -9.11
CA LYS A 219 -22.58 -11.27 -8.81
C LYS A 219 -22.15 -9.98 -9.53
N PHE A 220 -22.55 -9.81 -10.78
CA PHE A 220 -22.25 -8.58 -11.55
C PHE A 220 -22.95 -7.35 -10.96
N VAL A 221 -24.22 -7.51 -10.56
CA VAL A 221 -24.98 -6.44 -9.91
C VAL A 221 -24.34 -6.07 -8.57
N ASP A 222 -23.87 -7.04 -7.79
CA ASP A 222 -23.17 -6.81 -6.53
C ASP A 222 -21.84 -6.06 -6.75
N LEU A 223 -21.08 -6.41 -7.80
CA LEU A 223 -19.87 -5.68 -8.21
C LEU A 223 -20.19 -4.22 -8.60
N CYS A 224 -21.22 -3.99 -9.40
CA CYS A 224 -21.65 -2.63 -9.77
C CYS A 224 -22.12 -1.82 -8.54
N GLN A 225 -22.82 -2.45 -7.60
CA GLN A 225 -23.23 -1.80 -6.35
C GLN A 225 -22.03 -1.44 -5.48
N THR A 226 -21.03 -2.33 -5.41
CA THR A 226 -19.78 -2.10 -4.68
C THR A 226 -19.01 -0.95 -5.31
N PHE A 227 -18.86 -0.94 -6.64
CA PHE A 227 -18.28 0.18 -7.39
C PHE A 227 -18.96 1.53 -7.07
N LEU A 228 -20.30 1.57 -7.08
CA LEU A 228 -21.04 2.79 -6.74
C LEU A 228 -20.87 3.21 -5.28
N LYS A 229 -20.80 2.25 -4.35
CA LYS A 229 -20.52 2.53 -2.93
C LYS A 229 -19.13 3.12 -2.73
N ASN A 230 -18.11 2.57 -3.40
CA ASN A 230 -16.73 3.05 -3.31
C ASN A 230 -16.58 4.43 -3.94
N THR A 231 -17.20 4.64 -5.09
CA THR A 231 -17.21 5.95 -5.77
C THR A 231 -17.91 7.01 -4.91
N ASN A 232 -19.04 6.67 -4.27
CA ASN A 232 -19.71 7.58 -3.33
C ASN A 232 -18.83 7.91 -2.13
N LEU A 233 -18.10 6.93 -1.57
CA LEU A 233 -17.15 7.18 -0.48
C LEU A 233 -16.06 8.18 -0.89
N LYS A 234 -15.48 8.00 -2.09
CA LYS A 234 -14.50 8.92 -2.67
C LYS A 234 -15.08 10.33 -2.80
N HIS A 235 -16.28 10.48 -3.36
CA HIS A 235 -16.97 11.77 -3.47
C HIS A 235 -17.26 12.42 -2.12
N GLN A 236 -17.67 11.64 -1.12
CA GLN A 236 -17.89 12.16 0.24
C GLN A 236 -16.60 12.73 0.83
N ILE A 237 -15.48 12.00 0.71
CA ILE A 237 -14.17 12.48 1.17
C ILE A 237 -13.76 13.75 0.42
N THR A 238 -13.89 13.76 -0.90
CA THR A 238 -13.60 14.92 -1.74
C THR A 238 -14.47 16.13 -1.37
N SER A 239 -15.76 15.93 -1.13
CA SER A 239 -16.70 16.98 -0.70
C SER A 239 -16.30 17.56 0.66
N MET A 240 -15.96 16.71 1.64
CA MET A 240 -15.53 17.19 2.96
C MET A 240 -14.25 18.03 2.88
N VAL A 241 -13.31 17.66 2.00
CA VAL A 241 -12.10 18.47 1.76
C VAL A 241 -12.44 19.82 1.12
N ASN A 242 -13.34 19.84 0.15
CA ASN A 242 -13.79 21.09 -0.46
C ASN A 242 -14.56 21.97 0.53
N ASP A 243 -15.39 21.39 1.40
CA ASP A 243 -16.09 22.10 2.46
C ASP A 243 -15.09 22.74 3.45
N MET A 244 -13.99 22.06 3.78
CA MET A 244 -12.92 22.63 4.61
C MET A 244 -12.28 23.86 3.94
N HIS A 245 -11.98 23.78 2.64
CA HIS A 245 -11.49 24.94 1.89
C HIS A 245 -12.51 26.08 1.83
N ALA A 246 -13.79 25.78 1.63
CA ALA A 246 -14.85 26.78 1.63
C ALA A 246 -15.01 27.46 3.00
N CYS A 247 -14.79 26.73 4.10
CA CYS A 247 -14.75 27.33 5.44
C CYS A 247 -13.54 28.27 5.59
N ALA A 248 -12.37 27.89 5.07
CA ALA A 248 -11.18 28.75 5.08
C ALA A 248 -11.39 30.03 4.26
N ASP A 249 -11.99 29.93 3.06
CA ASP A 249 -12.33 31.10 2.24
C ASP A 249 -13.34 32.02 2.95
N LYS A 250 -14.39 31.47 3.57
CA LYS A 250 -15.33 32.26 4.39
C LYS A 250 -14.63 32.99 5.53
N ILE A 251 -13.66 32.36 6.19
CA ILE A 251 -12.86 33.04 7.23
C ILE A 251 -12.09 34.20 6.62
N ILE A 252 -11.42 34.01 5.48
CA ILE A 252 -10.70 35.09 4.79
C ILE A 252 -11.65 36.23 4.41
N ASP A 253 -12.83 35.93 3.85
CA ASP A 253 -13.83 36.92 3.43
C ASP A 253 -14.41 37.70 4.60
N LEU A 254 -14.63 37.04 5.75
CA LEU A 254 -15.11 37.67 6.98
C LEU A 254 -14.14 38.75 7.50
N PHE A 255 -12.82 38.51 7.37
CA PHE A 255 -11.81 39.52 7.69
C PHE A 255 -11.53 40.48 6.52
N GLY A 256 -11.76 40.07 5.27
CA GLY A 256 -11.52 40.85 4.06
C GLY A 256 -12.62 41.87 3.69
N GLY A 257 -13.77 41.85 4.38
CA GLY A 257 -14.87 42.79 4.15
C GLY A 257 -15.83 42.41 3.01
N GLY A 258 -15.99 41.11 2.73
CA GLY A 258 -16.86 40.62 1.65
C GLY A 258 -18.30 40.35 2.08
N GLY A 259 -19.18 41.35 1.95
CA GLY A 259 -20.61 41.09 1.74
C GLY A 259 -20.83 40.70 0.28
N GLY A 260 -21.47 39.55 0.04
CA GLY A 260 -21.58 38.96 -1.30
C GLY A 260 -22.29 39.83 -2.35
N GLY A 261 -21.86 39.68 -3.61
CA GLY A 261 -22.58 40.16 -4.80
C GLY A 261 -21.64 40.60 -5.91
N HIS A 262 -21.67 39.89 -7.04
CA HIS A 262 -21.13 40.35 -8.32
C HIS A 262 -21.60 41.78 -8.65
N GLY A 263 -20.67 42.66 -9.01
CA GLY A 263 -20.97 43.98 -9.55
C GLY A 263 -19.73 44.84 -9.60
N GLU A 264 -19.15 44.96 -10.80
CA GLU A 264 -18.07 45.86 -11.17
C GLU A 264 -18.31 47.28 -10.64
N SER A 265 -17.32 47.87 -9.96
CA SER A 265 -17.03 49.32 -9.89
C SER A 265 -15.78 49.58 -9.04
N GLU A 266 -14.63 49.67 -9.70
CA GLU A 266 -13.38 50.18 -9.13
C GLU A 266 -13.47 51.68 -8.84
N SER A 267 -13.95 52.11 -7.67
CA SER A 267 -13.66 53.48 -7.17
C SER A 267 -14.01 53.77 -5.69
N SER A 268 -14.11 52.78 -4.79
CA SER A 268 -14.44 53.07 -3.38
C SER A 268 -13.76 52.17 -2.33
N SER A 269 -12.52 51.73 -2.58
CA SER A 269 -11.80 50.78 -1.72
C SER A 269 -11.26 51.34 -0.40
N HIS A 270 -11.26 52.66 -0.17
CA HIS A 270 -10.72 53.23 1.07
C HIS A 270 -11.74 53.49 2.19
N GLN A 271 -13.05 53.44 1.90
CA GLN A 271 -14.08 53.84 2.87
C GLN A 271 -14.69 52.66 3.65
N MET A 272 -14.59 51.44 3.12
CA MET A 272 -15.21 50.24 3.71
C MET A 272 -14.22 49.44 4.58
N ASP A 273 -12.93 49.46 4.23
CA ASP A 273 -11.82 48.82 4.99
C ASP A 273 -11.66 49.39 6.41
N ARG A 274 -12.03 50.66 6.65
CA ARG A 274 -12.00 51.26 8.00
C ARG A 274 -13.13 50.78 8.90
N SER A 275 -14.24 50.22 8.38
CA SER A 275 -15.43 49.91 9.20
C SER A 275 -15.24 48.78 10.22
N LEU A 276 -14.27 47.88 10.00
CA LEU A 276 -13.89 46.82 10.96
C LEU A 276 -13.00 47.35 12.09
N ILE A 277 -12.19 48.36 11.80
CA ILE A 277 -11.27 49.01 12.74
C ILE A 277 -12.01 50.05 13.58
N ASP A 278 -12.95 50.77 12.98
CA ASP A 278 -13.78 51.80 13.63
C ASP A 278 -14.83 51.22 14.60
N ASN A 279 -15.05 49.89 14.60
CA ASN A 279 -16.05 49.23 15.44
C ASN A 279 -15.49 47.96 16.14
N PRO A 280 -14.95 48.07 17.36
CA PRO A 280 -14.37 46.93 18.10
C PRO A 280 -15.38 45.82 18.41
N ALA A 281 -16.68 46.13 18.48
CA ALA A 281 -17.74 45.13 18.64
C ALA A 281 -17.91 44.26 17.38
N MET A 282 -17.75 44.86 16.20
CA MET A 282 -17.80 44.15 14.92
C MET A 282 -16.60 43.21 14.75
N LEU A 283 -15.40 43.64 15.16
CA LEU A 283 -14.20 42.80 15.18
C LEU A 283 -14.39 41.55 16.05
N CYS A 284 -14.92 41.71 17.27
CA CYS A 284 -15.20 40.57 18.16
C CYS A 284 -16.23 39.61 17.56
N TYR A 285 -17.26 40.13 16.89
CA TYR A 285 -18.24 39.31 16.18
C TYR A 285 -17.59 38.51 15.04
N VAL A 286 -16.74 39.15 14.22
CA VAL A 286 -16.02 38.49 13.11
C VAL A 286 -15.10 37.38 13.63
N VAL A 287 -14.35 37.63 14.71
CA VAL A 287 -13.51 36.61 15.34
C VAL A 287 -14.35 35.44 15.86
N LYS A 288 -15.46 35.70 16.55
CA LYS A 288 -16.40 34.66 17.01
C LYS A 288 -16.94 33.84 15.84
N GLN A 289 -17.31 34.49 14.73
CA GLN A 289 -17.80 33.79 13.54
C GLN A 289 -16.71 32.96 12.85
N ALA A 290 -15.49 33.48 12.76
CA ALA A 290 -14.34 32.76 12.20
C ALA A 290 -13.99 31.50 13.01
N VAL A 291 -14.07 31.57 14.34
CA VAL A 291 -13.90 30.40 15.22
C VAL A 291 -14.99 29.34 14.96
N ARG A 292 -16.24 29.76 14.72
CA ARG A 292 -17.34 28.84 14.35
C ARG A 292 -17.16 28.19 12.98
N GLU A 293 -16.63 28.93 12.00
CA GLU A 293 -16.22 28.38 10.70
C GLU A 293 -15.06 27.38 10.84
N GLY A 294 -14.05 27.71 11.66
CA GLY A 294 -12.95 26.82 12.00
C GLY A 294 -13.42 25.53 12.67
N ALA A 295 -14.37 25.62 13.61
CA ALA A 295 -14.95 24.45 14.27
C ALA A 295 -15.67 23.51 13.29
N VAL A 296 -16.40 24.06 12.30
CA VAL A 296 -17.01 23.27 11.23
C VAL A 296 -15.95 22.59 10.37
N ALA A 297 -14.91 23.30 9.95
CA ALA A 297 -13.81 22.71 9.19
C ALA A 297 -13.13 21.56 9.95
N ILE A 298 -12.87 21.73 11.25
CA ILE A 298 -12.32 20.67 12.11
C ILE A 298 -13.29 19.48 12.18
N SER A 299 -14.60 19.71 12.33
CA SER A 299 -15.58 18.62 12.35
C SER A 299 -15.58 17.81 11.04
N LYS A 300 -15.41 18.47 9.88
CA LYS A 300 -15.29 17.81 8.58
C LYS A 300 -13.99 17.02 8.45
N LEU A 301 -12.88 17.54 9.00
CA LEU A 301 -11.62 16.79 9.08
C LEU A 301 -11.77 15.52 9.92
N LEU A 302 -12.44 15.61 11.07
CA LEU A 302 -12.71 14.46 11.94
C LEU A 302 -13.57 13.41 11.22
N MET A 303 -14.66 13.85 10.56
CA MET A 303 -15.50 12.97 9.73
C MET A 303 -14.71 12.30 8.61
N MET A 304 -13.85 13.03 7.90
CA MET A 304 -13.01 12.48 6.84
C MET A 304 -12.08 11.39 7.36
N CYS A 305 -11.41 11.65 8.50
CA CYS A 305 -10.50 10.71 9.13
C CYS A 305 -11.21 9.44 9.62
N ASP A 306 -12.39 9.58 10.22
CA ASP A 306 -13.21 8.44 10.67
C ASP A 306 -13.74 7.62 9.49
N LEU A 307 -14.33 8.29 8.49
CA LEU A 307 -14.89 7.67 7.30
C LEU A 307 -13.85 6.86 6.53
N TYR A 308 -12.67 7.44 6.28
CA TYR A 308 -11.56 6.74 5.64
C TYR A 308 -11.10 5.55 6.48
N SER A 309 -10.93 5.71 7.79
CA SER A 309 -10.38 4.66 8.65
C SER A 309 -11.34 3.49 8.89
N ARG A 310 -12.65 3.74 9.00
CA ARG A 310 -13.69 2.71 9.20
C ARG A 310 -14.01 1.96 7.92
N ARG A 311 -14.05 2.64 6.76
CA ARG A 311 -14.47 2.06 5.47
C ARG A 311 -13.34 1.77 4.49
N LYS A 312 -12.08 1.91 4.89
CA LYS A 312 -10.91 1.58 4.03
C LYS A 312 -10.90 0.14 3.51
N GLY A 313 -11.50 -0.81 4.24
CA GLY A 313 -11.55 -2.22 3.83
C GLY A 313 -12.50 -2.47 2.66
N GLU A 314 -13.40 -1.53 2.38
CA GLU A 314 -14.30 -1.57 1.23
C GLU A 314 -13.63 -1.00 -0.03
N LEU A 315 -12.57 -0.21 0.13
CA LEU A 315 -11.87 0.47 -0.96
C LEU A 315 -10.76 -0.39 -1.57
N SER A 316 -10.63 -0.34 -2.88
CA SER A 316 -9.47 -0.93 -3.57
C SER A 316 -8.17 -0.21 -3.21
N ARG A 317 -7.02 -0.84 -3.51
CA ARG A 317 -5.70 -0.21 -3.31
C ARG A 317 -5.53 1.06 -4.15
N GLU A 318 -6.03 1.06 -5.39
CA GLU A 318 -6.01 2.22 -6.28
C GLU A 318 -6.89 3.35 -5.76
N GLU A 319 -8.09 3.04 -5.28
CA GLU A 319 -9.02 4.04 -4.73
C GLU A 319 -8.45 4.70 -3.46
N ARG A 320 -7.83 3.91 -2.59
CA ARG A 320 -7.09 4.44 -1.42
C ARG A 320 -5.94 5.34 -1.85
N HIS A 321 -5.17 4.95 -2.87
CA HIS A 321 -4.08 5.75 -3.40
C HIS A 321 -4.58 7.09 -3.96
N ASP A 322 -5.67 7.08 -4.72
CA ASP A 322 -6.30 8.27 -5.29
C ASP A 322 -6.75 9.25 -4.21
N ILE A 323 -7.35 8.76 -3.12
CA ILE A 323 -7.76 9.61 -1.99
C ILE A 323 -6.53 10.27 -1.35
N VAL A 324 -5.48 9.50 -1.07
CA VAL A 324 -4.23 10.02 -0.47
C VAL A 324 -3.56 11.04 -1.39
N LYS A 325 -3.57 10.80 -2.70
CA LYS A 325 -3.03 11.72 -3.71
C LYS A 325 -3.86 13.00 -3.80
N TYR A 326 -5.18 12.88 -3.77
CA TYR A 326 -6.09 14.03 -3.77
C TYR A 326 -5.86 14.92 -2.56
N THR A 327 -5.83 14.37 -1.35
CA THR A 327 -5.60 15.15 -0.12
C THR A 327 -4.23 15.82 -0.12
N ARG A 328 -3.19 15.15 -0.64
CA ARG A 328 -1.86 15.76 -0.86
C ARG A 328 -1.94 17.00 -1.76
N SER A 329 -2.65 16.86 -2.89
CA SER A 329 -2.75 17.93 -3.89
C SER A 329 -3.43 19.19 -3.37
N ARG A 330 -4.18 19.08 -2.26
CA ARG A 330 -4.91 20.18 -1.63
C ARG A 330 -4.12 20.95 -0.58
N ILE A 331 -3.00 20.41 -0.10
CA ILE A 331 -2.14 21.08 0.90
C ILE A 331 -1.63 22.43 0.40
N PRO A 332 -1.09 22.58 -0.83
CA PRO A 332 -0.60 23.88 -1.31
C PRO A 332 -1.72 24.93 -1.37
N PHE A 333 -2.93 24.53 -1.75
CA PHE A 333 -4.10 25.41 -1.75
C PHE A 333 -4.45 25.89 -0.33
N PHE A 334 -4.41 25.00 0.65
CA PHE A 334 -4.63 25.37 2.06
C PHE A 334 -3.53 26.32 2.57
N LEU A 335 -2.26 26.09 2.21
CA LEU A 335 -1.16 26.98 2.58
C LEU A 335 -1.32 28.36 1.95
N SER A 336 -1.77 28.44 0.69
CA SER A 336 -2.08 29.71 0.04
C SER A 336 -3.28 30.43 0.69
N GLN A 337 -4.32 29.70 1.11
CA GLN A 337 -5.41 30.27 1.89
C GLN A 337 -4.92 30.83 3.24
N LEU A 338 -4.02 30.12 3.92
CA LEU A 338 -3.40 30.60 5.15
C LEU A 338 -2.52 31.83 4.91
N GLU A 339 -1.77 31.87 3.81
CA GLU A 339 -0.98 33.03 3.39
C GLU A 339 -1.88 34.26 3.17
N LYS A 340 -2.96 34.11 2.41
CA LYS A 340 -3.96 35.17 2.18
C LYS A 340 -4.58 35.65 3.49
N PHE A 341 -4.95 34.72 4.38
CA PHE A 341 -5.48 35.07 5.70
C PHE A 341 -4.49 35.90 6.52
N LEU A 342 -3.22 35.47 6.59
CA LEU A 342 -2.17 36.21 7.28
C LEU A 342 -1.88 37.57 6.64
N GLU A 343 -2.02 37.69 5.32
CA GLU A 343 -1.88 38.96 4.61
C GLU A 343 -3.03 39.94 4.92
N VAL A 344 -4.27 39.44 4.97
CA VAL A 344 -5.43 40.22 5.46
C VAL A 344 -5.22 40.64 6.92
N CYS A 345 -4.74 39.74 7.77
CA CYS A 345 -4.41 40.06 9.16
C CYS A 345 -3.32 41.13 9.26
N LYS A 346 -2.25 41.02 8.45
CA LYS A 346 -1.16 42.01 8.39
C LYS A 346 -1.68 43.37 7.98
N LYS A 347 -2.56 43.44 6.97
CA LYS A 347 -3.18 44.70 6.51
C LYS A 347 -3.95 45.38 7.64
N HIS A 348 -4.77 44.61 8.37
CA HIS A 348 -5.56 45.14 9.49
C HIS A 348 -4.71 45.51 10.70
N THR A 349 -3.73 44.69 11.09
CA THR A 349 -2.90 44.98 12.27
C THR A 349 -1.93 46.14 12.03
N SER A 350 -1.39 46.29 10.82
CA SER A 350 -0.50 47.41 10.46
C SER A 350 -1.22 48.74 10.25
N ALA A 351 -2.53 48.73 10.04
CA ALA A 351 -3.34 49.93 9.88
C ALA A 351 -3.75 50.58 11.22
N LEU A 352 -3.57 49.88 12.35
CA LEU A 352 -4.00 50.36 13.68
C LEU A 352 -3.01 51.37 14.29
N SER A 353 -3.52 52.53 14.71
CA SER A 353 -2.78 53.50 15.52
C SER A 353 -2.60 53.05 16.98
N VAL A 354 -1.74 53.75 17.73
CA VAL A 354 -1.53 53.48 19.18
C VAL A 354 -2.83 53.68 19.97
N ASP A 355 -3.61 54.70 19.63
CA ASP A 355 -4.85 55.04 20.34
C ASP A 355 -5.98 54.05 20.02
N GLU A 356 -6.13 53.64 18.76
CA GLU A 356 -7.11 52.62 18.35
C GLU A 356 -6.81 51.25 18.97
N ARG A 357 -5.53 50.88 19.13
CA ARG A 357 -5.14 49.64 19.85
C ARG A 357 -5.54 49.67 21.31
N HIS A 358 -5.45 50.83 21.95
CA HIS A 358 -5.87 51.01 23.33
C HIS A 358 -7.40 50.86 23.47
N GLU A 359 -8.16 51.47 22.56
CA GLU A 359 -9.63 51.39 22.53
C GLU A 359 -10.14 49.96 22.27
N ILE A 360 -9.53 49.25 21.31
CA ILE A 360 -9.81 47.83 21.05
C ILE A 360 -9.45 46.98 22.27
N ALA A 361 -8.31 47.25 22.93
CA ALA A 361 -7.91 46.53 24.13
C ALA A 361 -8.91 46.70 25.28
N THR A 362 -9.47 47.90 25.48
CA THR A 362 -10.53 48.14 26.48
C THR A 362 -11.78 47.30 26.23
N TYR A 363 -12.18 47.13 24.98
CA TYR A 363 -13.33 46.30 24.61
C TYR A 363 -13.04 44.79 24.71
N LEU A 364 -11.80 44.38 24.43
CA LEU A 364 -11.39 42.96 24.47
C LEU A 364 -11.20 42.39 25.87
N VAL A 365 -10.85 43.19 26.87
CA VAL A 365 -10.66 42.73 28.27
C VAL A 365 -11.83 41.88 28.77
N PRO A 366 -13.09 42.36 28.80
CA PRO A 366 -14.21 41.58 29.35
C PRO A 366 -14.53 40.32 28.53
N GLU A 367 -14.36 40.37 27.20
CA GLU A 367 -14.57 39.21 26.32
C GLU A 367 -13.48 38.13 26.52
N ILE A 368 -12.23 38.54 26.74
CA ILE A 368 -11.13 37.64 27.07
C ILE A 368 -11.34 37.03 28.44
N GLU A 369 -11.78 37.78 29.45
CA GLU A 369 -12.09 37.24 30.78
C GLU A 369 -13.20 36.18 30.71
N SER A 370 -14.30 36.49 30.03
CA SER A 370 -15.40 35.54 29.82
C SER A 370 -14.94 34.27 29.09
N SER A 371 -14.10 34.43 28.06
CA SER A 371 -13.55 33.30 27.30
C SER A 371 -12.58 32.46 28.15
N LEU A 372 -11.72 33.09 28.96
CA LEU A 372 -10.81 32.40 29.87
C LEU A 372 -11.58 31.63 30.96
N ASP A 373 -12.71 32.15 31.44
CA ASP A 373 -13.60 31.43 32.36
C ASP A 373 -14.25 30.21 31.71
N MET A 374 -14.79 30.37 30.50
CA MET A 374 -15.40 29.28 29.74
C MET A 374 -14.38 28.16 29.42
N VAL A 375 -13.19 28.52 28.93
CA VAL A 375 -12.12 27.56 28.64
C VAL A 375 -11.62 26.90 29.92
N SER A 376 -11.48 27.63 31.02
CA SER A 376 -11.07 27.07 32.32
C SER A 376 -12.06 26.01 32.81
N LYS A 377 -13.37 26.27 32.70
CA LYS A 377 -14.40 25.30 33.06
C LYS A 377 -14.32 24.05 32.17
N PHE A 378 -14.25 24.26 30.85
CA PHE A 378 -14.13 23.15 29.89
C PHE A 378 -12.90 22.27 30.14
N VAL A 379 -11.74 22.85 30.43
CA VAL A 379 -10.52 22.08 30.69
C VAL A 379 -10.60 21.32 32.02
N LEU A 380 -11.23 21.90 33.06
CA LEU A 380 -11.48 21.19 34.32
C LEU A 380 -12.36 19.96 34.12
N ASP A 381 -13.48 20.13 33.42
CA ASP A 381 -14.42 19.05 33.13
C ASP A 381 -13.75 17.99 32.24
N SER A 382 -12.92 18.40 31.26
CA SER A 382 -12.15 17.49 30.38
C SER A 382 -11.12 16.68 31.15
N LYS A 383 -10.41 17.30 32.11
CA LYS A 383 -9.45 16.62 32.97
C LYS A 383 -10.15 15.60 33.87
N ALA A 384 -11.26 15.97 34.49
CA ALA A 384 -12.04 15.06 35.34
C ALA A 384 -12.56 13.84 34.54
N ALA A 385 -13.04 14.06 33.32
CA ALA A 385 -13.46 13.00 32.43
C ALA A 385 -12.29 12.07 32.03
N LEU A 386 -11.13 12.64 31.70
CA LEU A 386 -9.94 11.86 31.34
C LEU A 386 -9.43 11.01 32.52
N GLU A 387 -9.44 11.56 33.74
CA GLU A 387 -9.11 10.81 34.97
C GLU A 387 -10.10 9.67 35.24
N GLN A 388 -11.39 9.88 35.01
CA GLN A 388 -12.40 8.82 35.11
C GLN A 388 -12.17 7.70 34.08
N ILE A 389 -11.81 8.05 32.83
CA ILE A 389 -11.51 7.07 31.77
C ILE A 389 -10.24 6.29 32.07
N ILE A 390 -9.20 6.93 32.62
CA ILE A 390 -7.98 6.24 33.05
C ILE A 390 -8.31 5.26 34.18
N ASN A 391 -9.11 5.69 35.17
CA ASN A 391 -9.51 4.84 36.30
C ASN A 391 -10.43 3.68 35.91
N SER A 392 -11.28 3.83 34.89
CA SER A 392 -12.07 2.72 34.33
C SER A 392 -11.21 1.75 33.54
N SER A 393 -10.30 2.27 32.71
CA SER A 393 -9.37 1.45 31.90
C SER A 393 -8.36 0.69 32.77
N GLU A 394 -8.00 1.20 33.95
CA GLU A 394 -7.18 0.46 34.92
C GLU A 394 -7.92 -0.69 35.62
N LYS A 395 -9.26 -0.61 35.72
CA LYS A 395 -10.13 -1.64 36.29
C LYS A 395 -10.49 -2.71 35.28
N GLU A 396 -10.55 -2.37 34.00
CA GLU A 396 -10.66 -3.29 32.86
C GLU A 396 -9.32 -3.99 32.57
N LYS A 397 -8.82 -4.81 33.49
CA LYS A 397 -7.90 -5.86 33.06
C LYS A 397 -8.69 -6.89 32.27
N PRO A 398 -8.25 -7.32 31.07
CA PRO A 398 -8.91 -8.41 30.37
C PRO A 398 -8.95 -9.62 31.29
N ALA A 399 -10.14 -10.19 31.45
CA ALA A 399 -10.42 -11.18 32.47
C ALA A 399 -9.39 -12.32 32.45
N ASP A 400 -8.63 -12.46 33.54
CA ASP A 400 -8.07 -13.75 33.93
C ASP A 400 -9.26 -14.68 34.26
N SER A 401 -9.82 -15.33 33.23
CA SER A 401 -10.81 -16.37 33.44
C SER A 401 -10.09 -17.54 34.11
N LYS A 402 -10.45 -17.81 35.37
CA LYS A 402 -10.10 -19.00 36.14
C LYS A 402 -10.01 -20.23 35.25
N HIS A 403 -8.89 -20.94 35.35
CA HIS A 403 -8.63 -22.31 34.90
C HIS A 403 -9.87 -23.06 34.35
N ASP A 404 -9.98 -23.14 33.03
CA ASP A 404 -10.73 -24.23 32.40
C ASP A 404 -9.72 -25.30 31.96
N LYS A 405 -9.59 -26.34 32.78
CA LYS A 405 -8.73 -27.50 32.49
C LYS A 405 -9.49 -28.47 31.59
N SER A 406 -9.73 -28.15 30.33
CA SER A 406 -9.97 -29.21 29.32
C SER A 406 -9.72 -28.72 27.89
N LYS A 407 -9.05 -29.59 27.11
CA LYS A 407 -8.65 -29.48 25.69
C LYS A 407 -7.35 -28.72 25.38
N LYS A 408 -6.24 -29.48 25.39
CA LYS A 408 -5.00 -29.14 24.69
C LYS A 408 -5.21 -29.35 23.18
N GLY A 409 -5.30 -28.26 22.42
CA GLY A 409 -5.24 -28.25 20.97
C GLY A 409 -4.35 -27.09 20.49
N PRO A 410 -3.91 -27.08 19.22
CA PRO A 410 -2.94 -26.13 18.68
C PRO A 410 -3.36 -24.65 18.80
N GLY A 411 -4.66 -24.34 18.92
CA GLY A 411 -5.16 -22.97 19.11
C GLY A 411 -4.95 -22.36 20.51
N HIS A 412 -4.58 -23.14 21.54
CA HIS A 412 -4.48 -22.62 22.92
C HIS A 412 -3.32 -21.61 23.10
N ILE A 413 -2.21 -21.78 22.37
CA ILE A 413 -1.01 -20.94 22.50
C ILE A 413 -1.12 -19.67 21.64
N SER A 414 -1.71 -19.77 20.44
CA SER A 414 -2.08 -18.61 19.61
C SER A 414 -2.98 -17.64 20.39
N ASN A 415 -3.94 -18.18 21.14
CA ASN A 415 -4.83 -17.41 21.99
C ASN A 415 -4.07 -16.74 23.16
N ILE A 416 -3.06 -17.41 23.74
CA ILE A 416 -2.18 -16.82 24.75
C ILE A 416 -1.31 -15.70 24.16
N LEU A 417 -0.76 -15.87 22.95
CA LEU A 417 0.03 -14.86 22.26
C LEU A 417 -0.83 -13.65 21.90
N GLY A 418 -2.02 -13.87 21.33
CA GLY A 418 -3.01 -12.84 21.04
C GLY A 418 -3.43 -12.08 22.30
N LYS A 419 -3.68 -12.77 23.43
CA LYS A 419 -3.95 -12.14 24.73
C LYS A 419 -2.74 -11.34 25.24
N THR A 420 -1.54 -11.88 25.14
CA THR A 420 -0.30 -11.22 25.62
C THR A 420 -0.01 -9.95 24.81
N LEU A 421 -0.19 -10.01 23.49
CA LEU A 421 -0.01 -8.88 22.59
C LEU A 421 -1.09 -7.81 22.84
N LYS A 422 -2.37 -8.21 22.98
CA LYS A 422 -3.46 -7.30 23.37
C LYS A 422 -3.19 -6.65 24.74
N ASN A 423 -2.69 -7.40 25.71
CA ASN A 423 -2.31 -6.88 27.03
C ASN A 423 -1.15 -5.87 26.94
N ALA A 424 -0.12 -6.17 26.15
CA ALA A 424 1.01 -5.26 25.93
C ALA A 424 0.56 -3.95 25.26
N LEU A 425 -0.33 -4.05 24.26
CA LEU A 425 -0.93 -2.89 23.58
C LEU A 425 -1.78 -2.05 24.55
N HIS A 426 -2.63 -2.68 25.36
CA HIS A 426 -3.44 -2.03 26.40
C HIS A 426 -2.56 -1.31 27.45
N ILE A 427 -1.46 -1.91 27.88
CA ILE A 427 -0.50 -1.25 28.78
C ILE A 427 0.15 -0.04 28.10
N ARG A 428 0.50 -0.14 26.81
CA ARG A 428 1.05 0.98 26.03
C ARG A 428 0.02 2.08 25.84
N GLU A 429 -1.25 1.74 25.67
CA GLU A 429 -2.39 2.67 25.63
C GLU A 429 -2.52 3.43 26.95
N LEU A 430 -2.58 2.71 28.08
CA LEU A 430 -2.64 3.32 29.42
C LEU A 430 -1.46 4.27 29.67
N LYS A 431 -0.24 3.91 29.26
CA LYS A 431 0.93 4.81 29.33
C LYS A 431 0.75 6.06 28.48
N LYS A 432 0.21 5.95 27.26
CA LYS A 432 -0.07 7.10 26.38
C LYS A 432 -1.13 8.01 27.00
N LEU A 433 -2.22 7.45 27.52
CA LEU A 433 -3.30 8.20 28.17
C LEU A 433 -2.81 8.93 29.42
N LYS A 434 -2.00 8.27 30.26
CA LYS A 434 -1.34 8.92 31.41
C LYS A 434 -0.43 10.05 30.98
N LYS A 435 0.44 9.81 29.99
CA LYS A 435 1.31 10.87 29.44
C LYS A 435 0.49 12.04 28.86
N LEU A 436 -0.63 11.77 28.20
CA LEU A 436 -1.53 12.80 27.69
C LEU A 436 -2.16 13.57 28.85
N ASN A 437 -2.60 12.89 29.90
CA ASN A 437 -3.12 13.53 31.11
C ASN A 437 -2.08 14.43 31.79
N ASP A 438 -0.82 13.97 31.87
CA ASP A 438 0.28 14.71 32.48
C ASP A 438 0.60 15.96 31.65
N ILE A 439 0.69 15.82 30.32
CA ILE A 439 0.88 16.96 29.41
C ILE A 439 -0.30 17.93 29.54
N ALA A 440 -1.53 17.44 29.44
CA ALA A 440 -2.74 18.27 29.57
C ALA A 440 -2.79 18.99 30.94
N SER A 441 -2.39 18.31 32.02
CA SER A 441 -2.31 18.90 33.36
C SER A 441 -1.24 20.00 33.46
N ASN A 442 -0.10 19.84 32.80
CA ASN A 442 0.94 20.88 32.76
C ASN A 442 0.48 22.12 31.96
N TRP A 443 -0.14 21.91 30.80
CA TRP A 443 -0.72 23.01 30.01
C TRP A 443 -1.86 23.70 30.77
N PHE A 444 -2.68 22.92 31.48
CA PHE A 444 -3.73 23.44 32.34
C PHE A 444 -3.16 24.27 33.50
N PHE A 445 -2.12 23.78 34.18
CA PHE A 445 -1.46 24.54 35.24
C PHE A 445 -0.92 25.88 34.73
N LEU A 446 -0.23 25.88 33.58
CA LEU A 446 0.25 27.11 32.94
C LEU A 446 -0.88 28.03 32.51
N PHE A 447 -1.99 27.48 32.02
CA PHE A 447 -3.17 28.24 31.63
C PHE A 447 -3.85 28.90 32.83
N VAL A 448 -4.08 28.15 33.91
CA VAL A 448 -4.64 28.65 35.17
C VAL A 448 -3.73 29.71 35.77
N GLN A 449 -2.41 29.49 35.77
CA GLN A 449 -1.45 30.47 36.25
C GLN A 449 -1.51 31.76 35.43
N LYS A 450 -1.56 31.67 34.09
CA LYS A 450 -1.71 32.85 33.22
C LYS A 450 -3.06 33.55 33.41
N LYS A 451 -4.14 32.78 33.59
CA LYS A 451 -5.47 33.31 33.89
C LYS A 451 -5.49 34.05 35.22
N GLU A 452 -4.98 33.45 36.30
CA GLU A 452 -4.88 34.07 37.63
C GLU A 452 -4.00 35.33 37.59
N THR A 453 -2.89 35.28 36.85
CA THR A 453 -2.02 36.44 36.64
C THR A 453 -2.76 37.55 35.89
N PHE A 454 -3.58 37.22 34.89
CA PHE A 454 -4.39 38.19 34.16
C PHE A 454 -5.56 38.73 35.00
N SER A 455 -6.25 37.88 35.75
CA SER A 455 -7.39 38.25 36.60
C SER A 455 -6.98 39.07 37.83
N SER A 456 -5.74 38.94 38.31
CA SER A 456 -5.19 39.70 39.45
C SER A 456 -4.65 41.09 39.09
N MET A 457 -4.47 41.39 37.80
CA MET A 457 -4.09 42.72 37.32
C MET A 457 -5.24 43.72 37.50
N SER A 458 -4.91 45.00 37.66
CA SER A 458 -5.90 46.08 37.58
C SER A 458 -6.42 46.24 36.15
N ASP A 459 -7.61 46.83 35.97
CA ASP A 459 -8.21 47.00 34.64
C ASP A 459 -7.29 47.80 33.69
N ASN A 460 -6.59 48.81 34.18
CA ASN A 460 -5.61 49.58 33.41
C ASN A 460 -4.37 48.75 33.00
N GLU A 461 -3.95 47.80 33.83
CA GLU A 461 -2.86 46.89 33.53
C GLU A 461 -3.27 45.82 32.52
N LYS A 462 -4.50 45.30 32.60
CA LYS A 462 -5.07 44.37 31.61
C LYS A 462 -5.16 44.99 30.22
N VAL A 463 -5.64 46.24 30.13
CA VAL A 463 -5.69 46.98 28.87
C VAL A 463 -4.28 47.22 28.30
N ARG A 464 -3.31 47.61 29.15
CA ARG A 464 -1.91 47.74 28.72
C ARG A 464 -1.29 46.41 28.28
N TYR A 465 -1.64 45.31 28.93
CA TYR A 465 -1.17 43.96 28.59
C TYR A 465 -1.69 43.53 27.21
N ILE A 466 -2.99 43.69 26.94
CA ILE A 466 -3.59 43.36 25.63
C ILE A 466 -3.08 44.31 24.53
N SER A 467 -2.95 45.61 24.82
CA SER A 467 -2.39 46.58 23.87
C SER A 467 -0.96 46.19 23.46
N ARG A 468 -0.10 45.78 24.40
CA ARG A 468 1.24 45.26 24.10
C ARG A 468 1.21 43.93 23.35
N GLY A 469 0.18 43.11 23.58
CA GLY A 469 -0.05 41.89 22.80
C GLY A 469 -0.40 42.20 21.34
N LEU A 470 -1.27 43.18 21.11
CA LEU A 470 -1.60 43.70 19.78
C LEU A 470 -0.35 44.30 19.10
N ASP A 471 0.49 45.05 19.84
CA ASP A 471 1.79 45.53 19.35
C ASP A 471 2.68 44.36 18.91
N SER A 472 2.79 43.32 19.73
CA SER A 472 3.59 42.14 19.40
C SER A 472 3.04 41.39 18.17
N LEU A 473 1.72 41.35 17.97
CA LEU A 473 1.11 40.76 16.78
C LEU A 473 1.48 41.52 15.50
N VAL A 474 1.64 42.85 15.55
CA VAL A 474 2.10 43.67 14.41
C VAL A 474 3.49 43.23 13.95
N ASP A 475 4.39 42.91 14.88
CA ASP A 475 5.75 42.45 14.58
C ASP A 475 5.82 40.95 14.21
N GLN A 476 4.98 40.13 14.84
CA GLN A 476 4.98 38.68 14.66
C GLN A 476 4.33 38.23 13.35
N VAL A 477 3.21 38.83 12.93
CA VAL A 477 2.46 38.41 11.72
C VAL A 477 3.32 38.45 10.44
N PRO A 478 4.10 39.51 10.15
CA PRO A 478 5.03 39.52 9.01
C PRO A 478 6.12 38.45 9.12
N THR A 479 6.59 38.17 10.33
CA THR A 479 7.60 37.13 10.57
C THR A 479 7.01 35.73 10.32
N PHE A 480 5.78 35.48 10.76
CA PHE A 480 5.05 34.24 10.47
C PHE A 480 4.77 34.08 8.97
N LEU A 481 4.39 35.16 8.27
CA LEU A 481 4.17 35.13 6.82
C LEU A 481 5.44 34.71 6.07
N ARG A 482 6.60 35.30 6.40
CA ARG A 482 7.88 34.89 5.80
C ARG A 482 8.24 33.43 6.09
N ARG A 483 8.04 32.98 7.34
CA ARG A 483 8.26 31.58 7.72
C ARG A 483 7.32 30.64 6.96
N LEU A 484 6.06 31.02 6.79
CA LEU A 484 5.08 30.25 6.04
C LEU A 484 5.48 30.13 4.57
N GLN A 485 5.88 31.24 3.94
CA GLN A 485 6.37 31.25 2.55
C GLN A 485 7.60 30.35 2.37
N PHE A 486 8.53 30.37 3.31
CA PHE A 486 9.68 29.45 3.33
C PHE A 486 9.25 27.98 3.49
N ILE A 487 8.29 27.70 4.37
CA ILE A 487 7.73 26.34 4.52
C ILE A 487 7.03 25.90 3.23
N MET A 488 6.29 26.79 2.56
CA MET A 488 5.63 26.49 1.29
C MET A 488 6.62 26.10 0.19
N SER A 489 7.75 26.82 0.06
CA SER A 489 8.80 26.45 -0.91
C SER A 489 9.51 25.14 -0.57
N ASP A 490 9.69 24.85 0.72
CA ASP A 490 10.40 23.65 1.18
C ASP A 490 9.52 22.39 1.20
N LEU A 491 8.22 22.52 1.45
CA LEU A 491 7.31 21.39 1.67
C LEU A 491 7.07 20.58 0.39
N GLU A 492 7.04 21.23 -0.77
CA GLU A 492 6.92 20.55 -2.07
C GLU A 492 8.16 19.71 -2.42
N VAL A 493 9.34 20.15 -1.99
CA VAL A 493 10.63 19.48 -2.26
C VAL A 493 10.93 18.39 -1.23
N LYS A 494 10.61 18.62 0.05
CA LYS A 494 11.02 17.74 1.15
C LYS A 494 10.01 16.64 1.49
N LEU A 495 8.71 16.86 1.29
CA LEU A 495 7.70 15.87 1.67
C LEU A 495 7.54 14.81 0.58
N THR A 496 8.23 13.68 0.68
CA THR A 496 8.13 12.59 -0.31
C THR A 496 6.71 11.99 -0.37
N LYS A 497 6.35 11.33 -1.48
CA LYS A 497 5.03 10.64 -1.60
C LYS A 497 4.83 9.60 -0.49
N ARG A 498 5.90 8.90 -0.12
CA ARG A 498 5.92 7.88 0.92
C ARG A 498 5.68 8.49 2.31
N GLU A 499 6.37 9.57 2.65
CA GLU A 499 6.20 10.27 3.94
C GLU A 499 4.80 10.89 4.10
N TRP A 500 4.22 11.45 3.03
CA TRP A 500 2.83 11.93 3.09
C TRP A 500 1.84 10.79 3.30
N LYS A 501 1.96 9.71 2.51
CA LYS A 501 1.12 8.52 2.64
C LYS A 501 1.17 7.96 4.06
N TYR A 502 2.37 7.95 4.65
CA TYR A 502 2.60 7.64 6.05
C TYR A 502 1.85 8.60 7.00
N LEU A 503 2.07 9.91 6.92
CA LEU A 503 1.44 10.90 7.80
C LEU A 503 -0.08 10.86 7.69
N PHE A 504 -0.61 10.65 6.49
CA PHE A 504 -2.04 10.58 6.23
C PHE A 504 -2.67 9.34 6.89
N LYS A 505 -2.11 8.14 6.64
CA LYS A 505 -2.61 6.89 7.27
C LYS A 505 -2.47 6.94 8.79
N LEU A 506 -1.38 7.51 9.32
CA LEU A 506 -1.17 7.66 10.76
C LEU A 506 -2.16 8.65 11.39
N GLY A 507 -2.35 9.81 10.77
CA GLY A 507 -3.24 10.85 11.25
C GLY A 507 -4.69 10.39 11.29
N THR A 508 -5.17 9.82 10.18
CA THR A 508 -6.55 9.30 10.06
C THR A 508 -6.83 8.20 11.07
N SER A 509 -5.93 7.22 11.21
CA SER A 509 -6.06 6.12 12.18
C SER A 509 -6.08 6.60 13.64
N LYS A 510 -5.20 7.54 14.01
CA LYS A 510 -5.18 8.12 15.37
C LYS A 510 -6.45 8.90 15.70
N VAL A 511 -6.95 9.68 14.74
CA VAL A 511 -8.19 10.43 14.90
C VAL A 511 -9.38 9.49 15.05
N ALA A 512 -9.48 8.45 14.20
CA ALA A 512 -10.54 7.45 14.29
C ALA A 512 -10.50 6.69 15.63
N TRP A 513 -9.31 6.31 16.11
CA TRP A 513 -9.15 5.73 17.44
C TRP A 513 -9.62 6.69 18.55
N GLY A 514 -9.29 7.98 18.45
CA GLY A 514 -9.78 9.00 19.38
C GLY A 514 -11.30 9.06 19.40
N ILE A 515 -11.95 9.07 18.24
CA ILE A 515 -13.41 9.08 18.10
C ILE A 515 -14.02 7.81 18.70
N TYR A 516 -13.48 6.63 18.38
CA TYR A 516 -13.91 5.35 18.95
C TYR A 516 -13.82 5.33 20.49
N LYS A 517 -12.75 5.90 21.06
CA LYS A 517 -12.61 5.98 22.53
C LYS A 517 -13.65 6.91 23.15
N VAL A 518 -14.01 8.01 22.46
CA VAL A 518 -15.08 8.91 22.89
C VAL A 518 -16.44 8.19 22.81
N GLU A 519 -16.70 7.45 21.74
CA GLU A 519 -17.92 6.66 21.54
C GLU A 519 -18.11 5.60 22.65
N ASN A 520 -17.05 4.85 22.98
CA ASN A 520 -17.10 3.84 24.04
C ASN A 520 -17.26 4.43 25.45
N ASN A 521 -16.80 5.67 25.68
CA ASN A 521 -16.92 6.36 26.96
C ASN A 521 -17.98 7.47 26.93
N HIS A 522 -18.98 7.35 26.04
CA HIS A 522 -19.98 8.39 25.80
C HIS A 522 -20.65 8.88 27.09
N GLN A 523 -20.95 8.00 28.05
CA GLN A 523 -21.61 8.39 29.31
C GLN A 523 -20.80 9.40 30.15
N ILE A 524 -19.47 9.36 30.06
CA ILE A 524 -18.57 10.26 30.79
C ILE A 524 -18.38 11.57 30.01
N LEU A 525 -18.38 11.51 28.67
CA LEU A 525 -18.03 12.62 27.79
C LEU A 525 -19.25 13.39 27.23
N GLU A 526 -20.47 12.85 27.34
CA GLU A 526 -21.73 13.50 26.94
C GLU A 526 -21.87 14.96 27.42
N PRO A 527 -21.62 15.32 28.70
CA PRO A 527 -21.72 16.71 29.15
C PRO A 527 -20.68 17.63 28.50
N LEU A 528 -19.48 17.12 28.19
CA LEU A 528 -18.41 17.88 27.54
C LEU A 528 -18.72 18.14 26.07
N VAL A 529 -19.20 17.12 25.35
CA VAL A 529 -19.58 17.27 23.95
C VAL A 529 -20.77 18.24 23.83
N GLN A 530 -21.75 18.16 24.74
CA GLN A 530 -22.86 19.12 24.77
C GLN A 530 -22.38 20.54 25.05
N GLN A 531 -21.45 20.75 25.99
CA GLN A 531 -20.86 22.07 26.25
C GLN A 531 -20.12 22.64 25.03
N VAL A 532 -19.45 21.80 24.22
CA VAL A 532 -18.81 22.24 22.96
C VAL A 532 -19.86 22.59 21.91
N CYS A 533 -20.92 21.80 21.77
CA CYS A 533 -22.05 22.10 20.87
C CYS A 533 -22.72 23.43 21.22
N ASP A 534 -22.95 23.67 22.51
CA ASP A 534 -23.52 24.91 23.03
C ASP A 534 -22.54 26.09 22.88
N THR A 535 -21.23 25.87 22.90
CA THR A 535 -20.25 26.94 22.68
C THR A 535 -20.14 27.35 21.20
N VAL A 536 -20.20 26.38 20.29
CA VAL A 536 -20.07 26.63 18.84
C VAL A 536 -21.38 27.15 18.23
N HIS A 537 -22.55 26.74 18.75
CA HIS A 537 -23.88 27.17 18.31
C HIS A 537 -24.06 27.18 16.78
N ARG A 538 -23.80 26.03 16.15
CA ARG A 538 -23.92 25.89 14.69
C ARG A 538 -24.44 24.53 14.28
N ASP A 539 -25.58 24.51 13.58
CA ASP A 539 -26.28 23.28 13.20
C ASP A 539 -25.41 22.33 12.36
N GLN A 540 -24.55 22.87 11.50
CA GLN A 540 -23.63 22.06 10.68
C GLN A 540 -22.57 21.34 11.53
N PHE A 541 -22.09 21.98 12.60
CA PHE A 541 -21.13 21.38 13.52
C PHE A 541 -21.79 20.27 14.35
N THR A 542 -22.98 20.55 14.92
CA THR A 542 -23.76 19.57 15.67
C THR A 542 -24.17 18.39 14.80
N SER A 543 -24.55 18.62 13.53
CA SER A 543 -24.87 17.56 12.57
C SER A 543 -23.66 16.67 12.26
N SER A 544 -22.46 17.26 12.12
CA SER A 544 -21.21 16.49 11.94
C SER A 544 -20.90 15.62 13.17
N LEU A 545 -21.12 16.13 14.38
CA LEU A 545 -20.91 15.37 15.63
C LEU A 545 -21.95 14.24 15.82
N ILE A 546 -23.21 14.47 15.42
CA ILE A 546 -24.23 13.41 15.39
C ILE A 546 -23.83 12.32 14.38
N ALA A 547 -23.35 12.70 13.20
CA ALA A 547 -22.88 11.75 12.19
C ALA A 547 -21.67 10.91 12.64
N LEU A 548 -20.84 11.47 13.53
CA LEU A 548 -19.72 10.78 14.18
C LEU A 548 -20.14 9.89 15.37
N GLY A 549 -21.43 9.84 15.72
CA GLY A 549 -21.93 9.09 16.88
C GLY A 549 -21.61 9.75 18.23
N LEU A 550 -21.17 11.01 18.25
CA LEU A 550 -20.74 11.73 19.44
C LEU A 550 -21.87 12.49 20.15
N CYS A 551 -23.03 12.64 19.50
CA CYS A 551 -24.23 13.29 20.05
C CYS A 551 -25.50 12.51 19.67
N LYS A 552 -26.48 12.49 20.59
CA LYS A 552 -27.84 11.99 20.29
C LYS A 552 -28.62 12.99 19.42
N PRO A 553 -29.48 12.53 18.49
CA PRO A 553 -30.35 13.40 17.71
C PRO A 553 -31.38 14.10 18.61
N TRP A 554 -31.62 15.39 18.34
CA TRP A 554 -32.37 16.36 19.15
C TRP A 554 -33.84 15.98 19.51
N GLN A 555 -34.40 14.92 18.93
CA GLN A 555 -35.83 14.57 19.07
C GLN A 555 -36.24 13.82 20.35
N GLN A 556 -35.32 13.39 21.23
CA GLN A 556 -35.69 12.65 22.47
C GLN A 556 -35.70 13.47 23.77
N GLN A 557 -35.34 14.76 23.75
CA GLN A 557 -35.25 15.58 24.98
C GLN A 557 -36.53 16.35 25.35
N GLN A 558 -37.65 16.18 24.63
CA GLN A 558 -38.91 16.88 24.93
C GLN A 558 -40.09 16.01 25.40
N GLN A 559 -39.88 14.74 25.77
CA GLN A 559 -40.92 13.94 26.44
C GLN A 559 -40.40 13.22 27.69
N GLN A 560 -40.11 13.99 28.74
CA GLN A 560 -40.36 13.53 30.10
C GLN A 560 -41.47 14.39 30.70
N GLY A 561 -42.71 13.93 30.47
CA GLY A 561 -43.91 14.57 30.99
C GLY A 561 -45.19 13.96 30.41
N GLY A 562 -45.55 12.74 30.85
CA GLY A 562 -46.94 12.28 30.83
C GLY A 562 -47.26 10.98 30.06
N ASN A 563 -47.55 9.94 30.84
CA ASN A 563 -48.43 8.78 30.63
C ASN A 563 -48.24 7.80 29.46
N ASP A 564 -48.19 6.52 29.87
CA ASP A 564 -48.46 5.28 29.12
C ASP A 564 -49.66 5.39 28.17
N THR A 565 -49.47 5.03 26.91
CA THR A 565 -50.22 3.94 26.22
C THR A 565 -49.72 3.72 24.78
N THR A 566 -49.24 2.50 24.53
CA THR A 566 -49.21 1.72 23.27
C THR A 566 -49.49 2.42 21.93
N SER A 567 -48.50 2.41 21.02
CA SER A 567 -48.68 1.90 19.63
C SER A 567 -47.33 1.75 18.93
N GLU A 568 -47.17 0.60 18.27
CA GLU A 568 -46.02 0.19 17.45
C GLU A 568 -45.88 1.05 16.18
N ALA A 569 -44.65 1.46 15.85
CA ALA A 569 -44.20 1.77 14.48
C ALA A 569 -42.67 1.72 14.39
N SER A 570 -42.20 0.68 13.69
CA SER A 570 -40.87 0.40 13.13
C SER A 570 -39.85 1.55 13.07
N SER A 571 -38.81 1.45 13.90
CA SER A 571 -37.48 2.04 13.65
C SER A 571 -36.45 0.91 13.62
N SER A 572 -35.87 0.69 12.45
CA SER A 572 -34.73 -0.20 12.23
C SER A 572 -33.50 0.32 12.97
N SER A 573 -33.34 -0.10 14.22
CA SER A 573 -32.06 -0.03 14.92
C SER A 573 -31.08 -0.96 14.22
N ALA A 574 -30.12 -0.39 13.50
CA ALA A 574 -28.92 -1.10 13.10
C ALA A 574 -28.16 -1.43 14.39
N GLN A 575 -28.48 -2.59 14.97
CA GLN A 575 -27.65 -3.23 15.98
C GLN A 575 -26.27 -3.38 15.36
N ALA A 576 -25.28 -2.76 15.99
CA ALA A 576 -23.89 -3.08 15.80
C ALA A 576 -23.72 -4.57 16.11
N GLN A 577 -23.84 -5.40 15.07
CA GLN A 577 -23.35 -6.76 15.13
C GLN A 577 -21.83 -6.66 15.17
N ASN A 578 -21.28 -7.00 16.33
CA ASN A 578 -19.91 -7.47 16.47
C ASN A 578 -19.77 -8.69 15.55
N VAL A 579 -19.41 -8.43 14.29
CA VAL A 579 -18.97 -9.47 13.36
C VAL A 579 -17.52 -9.72 13.73
N ASP A 580 -17.25 -10.85 14.38
CA ASP A 580 -15.92 -11.45 14.48
C ASP A 580 -15.33 -11.47 13.07
N THR A 581 -14.50 -10.47 12.77
CA THR A 581 -13.95 -10.24 11.44
C THR A 581 -12.76 -11.16 11.29
N LYS A 582 -13.05 -12.44 11.03
CA LYS A 582 -12.07 -13.45 10.69
C LYS A 582 -11.50 -13.07 9.32
N TYR A 583 -10.41 -12.31 9.35
CA TYR A 583 -9.59 -11.87 8.23
C TYR A 583 -10.32 -11.11 7.13
N ILE A 584 -10.10 -9.79 7.07
CA ILE A 584 -10.20 -9.08 5.80
C ILE A 584 -9.04 -9.62 4.95
N GLN A 585 -9.29 -10.70 4.21
CA GLN A 585 -8.44 -11.16 3.12
C GLN A 585 -8.28 -9.98 2.16
N LEU A 586 -7.17 -9.26 2.30
CA LEU A 586 -6.78 -8.14 1.47
C LEU A 586 -6.48 -8.56 0.02
N SER A 587 -6.55 -9.86 -0.32
CA SER A 587 -6.40 -10.36 -1.69
C SER A 587 -7.69 -10.34 -2.52
N ALA A 588 -8.89 -10.34 -1.90
CA ALA A 588 -10.14 -10.44 -2.67
C ALA A 588 -10.62 -9.10 -3.29
N VAL A 589 -9.95 -7.98 -2.99
CA VAL A 589 -10.24 -6.64 -3.56
C VAL A 589 -9.04 -6.14 -4.36
N GLU A 590 -8.39 -7.05 -5.08
CA GLU A 590 -7.34 -6.71 -6.04
C GLU A 590 -8.00 -6.11 -7.30
N SER A 591 -8.47 -4.86 -7.15
CA SER A 591 -9.22 -4.04 -8.13
C SER A 591 -10.47 -4.70 -8.72
N LEU A 592 -11.64 -4.08 -8.52
CA LEU A 592 -12.89 -4.46 -9.21
C LEU A 592 -12.72 -4.58 -10.74
N CYS A 593 -11.63 -4.02 -11.29
CA CYS A 593 -11.32 -3.97 -12.72
C CYS A 593 -10.20 -4.91 -13.19
N VAL A 594 -9.71 -5.81 -12.35
CA VAL A 594 -8.68 -6.81 -12.72
C VAL A 594 -9.34 -8.20 -12.75
N PRO A 595 -9.10 -9.00 -13.81
CA PRO A 595 -9.60 -10.37 -13.86
C PRO A 595 -9.04 -11.21 -12.70
N PRO A 596 -9.80 -12.20 -12.19
CA PRO A 596 -9.27 -13.08 -11.15
C PRO A 596 -8.12 -13.95 -11.68
N PHE A 597 -7.27 -14.40 -10.76
CA PHE A 597 -6.32 -15.45 -11.06
C PHE A 597 -7.03 -16.73 -11.49
N ALA A 598 -6.37 -17.53 -12.32
CA ALA A 598 -6.86 -18.80 -12.81
C ALA A 598 -7.48 -19.71 -11.72
N HIS A 599 -6.85 -19.82 -10.55
CA HIS A 599 -7.31 -20.71 -9.45
C HIS A 599 -8.60 -20.23 -8.76
N ASP A 600 -8.84 -18.93 -8.76
CA ASP A 600 -10.03 -18.30 -8.17
C ASP A 600 -11.15 -18.11 -9.21
N SER A 601 -10.81 -18.12 -10.50
CA SER A 601 -11.77 -17.94 -11.59
C SER A 601 -12.75 -19.10 -11.69
N VAL A 602 -14.05 -18.78 -11.71
CA VAL A 602 -15.11 -19.76 -11.95
C VAL A 602 -15.11 -20.17 -13.41
N MET A 603 -14.79 -19.23 -14.30
CA MET A 603 -14.69 -19.46 -15.73
C MET A 603 -13.57 -20.43 -16.09
N ALA A 604 -12.39 -20.33 -15.45
CA ALA A 604 -11.29 -21.30 -15.64
C ALA A 604 -11.71 -22.72 -15.24
N LYS A 605 -12.37 -22.88 -14.09
CA LYS A 605 -12.88 -24.19 -13.62
C LYS A 605 -13.90 -24.78 -14.60
N ARG A 606 -14.85 -23.96 -15.07
CA ARG A 606 -15.87 -24.40 -16.04
C ARG A 606 -15.29 -24.69 -17.42
N ALA A 607 -14.28 -23.95 -17.85
CA ALA A 607 -13.58 -24.24 -19.10
C ALA A 607 -12.87 -25.60 -19.02
N LEU A 608 -12.21 -25.92 -17.91
CA LEU A 608 -11.60 -27.24 -17.70
C LEU A 608 -12.64 -28.37 -17.72
N GLU A 609 -13.77 -28.18 -17.03
CA GLU A 609 -14.90 -29.12 -17.08
C GLU A 609 -15.46 -29.28 -18.50
N LEU A 610 -15.49 -28.19 -19.29
CA LEU A 610 -15.93 -28.22 -20.67
C LEU A 610 -15.03 -29.11 -21.53
N LEU A 611 -13.70 -28.98 -21.41
CA LEU A 611 -12.72 -29.86 -22.08
C LEU A 611 -12.96 -31.33 -21.68
N ARG A 612 -13.05 -31.62 -20.37
CA ARG A 612 -13.24 -32.99 -19.86
C ARG A 612 -14.58 -33.60 -20.29
N SER A 613 -15.62 -32.78 -20.47
CA SER A 613 -16.94 -33.24 -20.92
C SER A 613 -17.02 -33.51 -22.42
N GLY A 614 -16.16 -32.89 -23.23
CA GLY A 614 -16.17 -32.99 -24.70
C GLY A 614 -17.44 -32.48 -25.38
N LYS A 615 -18.25 -31.63 -24.72
CA LYS A 615 -19.51 -31.12 -25.27
C LYS A 615 -19.28 -29.89 -26.14
N LYS A 616 -19.96 -29.82 -27.31
CA LYS A 616 -19.94 -28.66 -28.23
C LYS A 616 -18.53 -28.31 -28.77
N THR A 617 -17.68 -29.30 -28.95
CA THR A 617 -16.36 -29.15 -29.57
C THR A 617 -16.49 -28.83 -31.05
N ASP A 618 -15.68 -27.90 -31.55
CA ASP A 618 -15.69 -27.41 -32.94
C ASP A 618 -14.34 -27.62 -33.65
N MET A 619 -13.37 -28.26 -32.98
CA MET A 619 -12.09 -28.69 -33.55
C MET A 619 -11.59 -30.00 -32.96
N THR A 620 -10.56 -30.58 -33.56
CA THR A 620 -9.94 -31.83 -33.10
C THR A 620 -8.42 -31.81 -33.27
N PHE A 621 -7.68 -32.25 -32.25
CA PHE A 621 -6.25 -32.55 -32.36
C PHE A 621 -6.05 -34.01 -32.76
N GLU A 622 -5.14 -34.25 -33.68
CA GLU A 622 -4.70 -35.57 -34.11
C GLU A 622 -3.27 -35.79 -33.61
N ILE A 623 -3.11 -36.63 -32.59
CA ILE A 623 -1.81 -36.93 -31.97
C ILE A 623 -1.27 -38.20 -32.59
N ILE A 624 -0.06 -38.11 -33.15
CA ILE A 624 0.63 -39.20 -33.85
C ILE A 624 1.86 -39.58 -33.03
N VAL A 625 1.88 -40.81 -32.50
CA VAL A 625 3.02 -41.38 -31.76
C VAL A 625 3.79 -42.29 -32.71
N ALA A 626 5.05 -41.94 -33.02
CA ALA A 626 5.96 -42.84 -33.71
C ALA A 626 6.59 -43.79 -32.68
N GLN A 627 6.31 -45.09 -32.76
CA GLN A 627 7.08 -46.09 -32.01
C GLN A 627 8.40 -46.35 -32.75
N ASP A 628 9.53 -46.03 -32.12
CA ASP A 628 10.82 -46.57 -32.54
C ASP A 628 10.85 -48.05 -32.16
N VAL A 629 10.71 -48.91 -33.16
CA VAL A 629 10.96 -50.35 -33.00
C VAL A 629 12.46 -50.51 -32.72
N GLY A 630 12.79 -50.81 -31.46
CA GLY A 630 14.15 -51.02 -30.98
C GLY A 630 14.97 -51.97 -31.86
N ASP A 631 16.26 -51.64 -31.94
CA ASP A 631 17.37 -52.41 -32.52
C ASP A 631 17.01 -53.74 -33.18
N THR A 632 16.99 -53.75 -34.51
CA THR A 632 17.18 -54.98 -35.27
C THR A 632 18.53 -55.59 -34.89
N VAL A 633 18.51 -56.65 -34.09
CA VAL A 633 19.63 -57.57 -33.91
C VAL A 633 19.98 -58.15 -35.29
N ILE A 634 21.09 -57.70 -35.86
CA ILE A 634 21.65 -58.29 -37.07
C ILE A 634 22.32 -59.60 -36.66
N ASP A 635 21.64 -60.73 -36.83
CA ASP A 635 22.28 -62.04 -36.81
C ASP A 635 23.20 -62.15 -38.04
N HIS A 636 24.51 -62.32 -37.81
CA HIS A 636 25.52 -62.42 -38.87
C HIS A 636 25.56 -63.80 -39.54
N THR A 637 24.61 -64.70 -39.27
CA THR A 637 24.63 -66.06 -39.79
C THR A 637 23.61 -66.30 -40.91
N GLY A 638 23.95 -65.86 -42.13
CA GLY A 638 23.57 -66.57 -43.36
C GLY A 638 22.42 -66.00 -44.21
N CYS A 639 22.80 -65.30 -45.28
CA CYS A 639 22.21 -65.33 -46.63
C CYS A 639 20.67 -65.34 -46.79
N LYS A 640 20.07 -64.15 -46.96
CA LYS A 640 19.02 -63.80 -47.97
C LYS A 640 18.66 -62.32 -47.86
N THR A 641 18.65 -61.61 -48.99
CA THR A 641 18.08 -60.27 -49.12
C THR A 641 16.55 -60.33 -48.99
N VAL A 642 16.01 -59.72 -47.95
CA VAL A 642 14.58 -59.41 -47.83
C VAL A 642 14.39 -57.99 -48.36
N GLU A 643 13.67 -57.84 -49.48
CA GLU A 643 13.12 -56.54 -49.88
C GLU A 643 12.10 -56.12 -48.80
N ARG A 644 12.37 -55.00 -48.11
CA ARG A 644 11.44 -54.39 -47.17
C ARG A 644 10.41 -53.59 -47.97
N THR A 645 9.15 -54.03 -47.96
CA THR A 645 8.00 -53.20 -48.36
C THR A 645 7.73 -52.17 -47.26
N GLU A 646 7.55 -50.90 -47.63
CA GLU A 646 7.28 -49.74 -46.76
C GLU A 646 5.85 -49.75 -46.14
N SER A 647 5.34 -50.89 -45.69
CA SER A 647 3.98 -51.01 -45.16
C SER A 647 3.98 -51.66 -43.79
N ASP A 648 3.54 -50.89 -42.79
CA ASP A 648 3.33 -51.13 -41.36
C ASP A 648 4.45 -50.66 -40.43
N ARG A 649 4.52 -49.33 -40.26
CA ARG A 649 4.76 -48.78 -38.92
C ARG A 649 3.40 -48.78 -38.23
N ASP A 650 3.25 -49.47 -37.11
CA ASP A 650 2.05 -49.36 -36.28
C ASP A 650 2.02 -47.94 -35.68
N VAL A 651 1.42 -46.99 -36.41
CA VAL A 651 1.27 -45.60 -35.98
C VAL A 651 0.04 -45.51 -35.09
N GLU A 652 0.22 -45.28 -33.79
CA GLU A 652 -0.87 -45.02 -32.88
C GLU A 652 -1.36 -43.57 -33.06
N VAL A 653 -2.60 -43.41 -33.50
CA VAL A 653 -3.24 -42.10 -33.71
C VAL A 653 -4.35 -41.90 -32.69
N THR A 654 -4.24 -40.85 -31.88
CA THR A 654 -5.24 -40.48 -30.88
C THR A 654 -5.90 -39.15 -31.25
N PHE A 655 -7.23 -39.07 -31.19
CA PHE A 655 -7.98 -37.84 -31.45
C PHE A 655 -8.48 -37.20 -30.16
N ILE A 656 -8.22 -35.90 -29.98
CA ILE A 656 -8.66 -35.13 -28.81
C ILE A 656 -9.54 -33.96 -29.28
N PRO A 657 -10.86 -33.99 -29.02
CA PRO A 657 -11.75 -32.90 -29.42
C PRO A 657 -11.55 -31.66 -28.52
N ALA A 658 -11.68 -30.45 -29.09
CA ALA A 658 -11.43 -29.19 -28.39
C ALA A 658 -12.29 -28.03 -28.95
N HIS A 659 -12.08 -26.82 -28.42
CA HIS A 659 -12.85 -25.61 -28.72
C HIS A 659 -11.94 -24.51 -29.29
N CYS A 660 -12.18 -24.08 -30.53
CA CYS A 660 -11.39 -23.10 -31.28
C CYS A 660 -11.23 -21.81 -30.48
N VAL A 661 -12.32 -21.26 -29.95
CA VAL A 661 -12.30 -20.00 -29.20
C VAL A 661 -11.39 -20.08 -27.98
N VAL A 662 -11.43 -21.17 -27.22
CA VAL A 662 -10.63 -21.31 -25.99
C VAL A 662 -9.16 -21.44 -26.33
N ILE A 663 -8.85 -22.34 -27.26
CA ILE A 663 -7.47 -22.60 -27.70
C ILE A 663 -6.84 -21.35 -28.33
N ALA A 664 -7.56 -20.65 -29.19
CA ALA A 664 -7.07 -19.44 -29.84
C ALA A 664 -6.93 -18.26 -28.86
N THR A 665 -7.72 -18.20 -27.79
CA THR A 665 -7.57 -17.16 -26.77
C THR A 665 -6.26 -17.34 -25.99
N HIS A 666 -5.94 -18.57 -25.61
CA HIS A 666 -4.85 -18.84 -24.67
C HIS A 666 -3.53 -19.29 -25.33
N CYS A 667 -3.53 -19.55 -26.64
CA CYS A 667 -2.32 -19.91 -27.39
C CYS A 667 -2.28 -19.17 -28.74
N GLU A 668 -1.38 -18.21 -28.83
CA GLU A 668 -1.17 -17.38 -30.01
C GLU A 668 -0.72 -18.21 -31.23
N TRP A 669 0.06 -19.28 -31.03
CA TRP A 669 0.45 -20.17 -32.13
C TRP A 669 -0.78 -20.86 -32.74
N PHE A 670 -1.65 -21.46 -31.91
CA PHE A 670 -2.86 -22.12 -32.40
C PHE A 670 -3.85 -21.13 -32.99
N LYS A 671 -3.97 -19.93 -32.43
CA LYS A 671 -4.77 -18.85 -33.00
C LYS A 671 -4.37 -18.55 -34.43
N ARG A 672 -3.08 -18.34 -34.69
CA ARG A 672 -2.56 -18.13 -36.05
C ARG A 672 -2.86 -19.31 -36.95
N ALA A 673 -2.63 -20.55 -36.49
CA ALA A 673 -2.92 -21.75 -37.27
C ALA A 673 -4.41 -21.83 -37.67
N LEU A 674 -5.32 -21.59 -36.72
CA LEU A 674 -6.77 -21.68 -36.91
C LEU A 674 -7.38 -20.50 -37.70
N LEU A 675 -6.64 -19.40 -37.85
CA LEU A 675 -7.04 -18.20 -38.60
C LEU A 675 -6.23 -17.98 -39.89
N SER A 676 -5.27 -18.84 -40.19
CA SER A 676 -4.32 -18.69 -41.31
C SER A 676 -4.92 -18.83 -42.71
N GLY A 677 -6.11 -19.42 -42.85
CA GLY A 677 -6.65 -19.87 -44.15
C GLY A 677 -6.00 -21.15 -44.69
N MET A 678 -5.08 -21.78 -43.95
CA MET A 678 -4.45 -23.06 -44.29
C MET A 678 -5.34 -24.26 -43.91
N LYS A 679 -4.87 -25.48 -44.18
CA LYS A 679 -5.62 -26.73 -43.97
C LYS A 679 -6.17 -26.82 -42.55
N GLU A 680 -5.39 -26.43 -41.55
CA GLU A 680 -5.75 -26.44 -40.12
C GLU A 680 -6.97 -25.55 -39.85
N SER A 681 -7.06 -24.40 -40.53
CA SER A 681 -8.17 -23.46 -40.39
C SER A 681 -9.45 -23.93 -41.06
N ILE A 682 -9.35 -24.72 -42.14
CA ILE A 682 -10.48 -25.22 -42.94
C ILE A 682 -11.03 -26.49 -42.32
N ASP A 683 -10.15 -27.46 -42.04
CA ASP A 683 -10.52 -28.77 -41.48
C ASP A 683 -10.81 -28.68 -39.97
N LYS A 684 -10.45 -27.57 -39.33
CA LYS A 684 -10.46 -27.41 -37.85
C LYS A 684 -9.76 -28.59 -37.17
N LYS A 685 -8.67 -29.05 -37.78
CA LYS A 685 -7.87 -30.19 -37.32
C LYS A 685 -6.40 -29.80 -37.28
N ILE A 686 -5.75 -30.02 -36.13
CA ILE A 686 -4.32 -29.77 -35.96
C ILE A 686 -3.64 -31.11 -35.66
N THR A 687 -2.65 -31.47 -36.48
CA THR A 687 -1.87 -32.69 -36.30
C THR A 687 -0.62 -32.40 -35.45
N VAL A 688 -0.40 -33.20 -34.41
CA VAL A 688 0.71 -33.09 -33.47
C VAL A 688 1.52 -34.37 -33.56
N HIS A 689 2.82 -34.23 -33.80
CA HIS A 689 3.74 -35.35 -33.96
C HIS A 689 4.64 -35.50 -32.73
N ASP A 690 5.03 -36.74 -32.45
CA ASP A 690 6.07 -37.11 -31.47
C ASP A 690 5.71 -36.59 -30.07
N THR A 691 4.51 -36.90 -29.61
CA THR A 691 4.02 -36.46 -28.29
C THR A 691 3.10 -37.51 -27.69
N ASN A 692 3.31 -37.83 -26.42
CA ASN A 692 2.40 -38.69 -25.67
C ASN A 692 1.00 -38.03 -25.56
N PRO A 693 -0.10 -38.69 -25.96
CA PRO A 693 -1.45 -38.14 -25.86
C PRO A 693 -1.84 -37.67 -24.45
N ASP A 694 -1.36 -38.33 -23.41
CA ASP A 694 -1.66 -37.95 -22.02
C ASP A 694 -0.95 -36.65 -21.63
N LEU A 695 0.31 -36.46 -22.05
CA LEU A 695 1.03 -35.21 -21.82
C LEU A 695 0.44 -34.05 -22.64
N PHE A 696 0.00 -34.33 -23.86
CA PHE A 696 -0.72 -33.33 -24.64
C PHE A 696 -2.06 -32.95 -24.00
N ARG A 697 -2.76 -33.89 -23.34
CA ARG A 697 -3.94 -33.57 -22.54
C ARG A 697 -3.60 -32.64 -21.39
N VAL A 698 -2.52 -32.86 -20.65
CA VAL A 698 -2.07 -31.95 -19.57
C VAL A 698 -1.79 -30.55 -20.12
N PHE A 699 -1.10 -30.45 -21.25
CA PHE A 699 -0.87 -29.19 -21.96
C PHE A 699 -2.19 -28.48 -22.35
N LEU A 700 -3.18 -29.23 -22.85
CA LEU A 700 -4.51 -28.67 -23.12
C LEU A 700 -5.25 -28.26 -21.83
N GLU A 701 -5.20 -29.06 -20.77
CA GLU A 701 -5.82 -28.70 -19.49
C GLU A 701 -5.27 -27.37 -18.95
N TYR A 702 -3.98 -27.11 -19.15
CA TYR A 702 -3.38 -25.81 -18.86
C TYR A 702 -3.98 -24.68 -19.71
N LEU A 703 -4.14 -24.86 -21.02
CA LEU A 703 -4.75 -23.82 -21.87
C LEU A 703 -6.21 -23.51 -21.49
N TYR A 704 -6.94 -24.47 -20.94
CA TYR A 704 -8.31 -24.24 -20.48
C TYR A 704 -8.41 -23.64 -19.09
N SER A 705 -7.50 -24.01 -18.18
CA SER A 705 -7.60 -23.67 -16.76
C SER A 705 -6.62 -22.61 -16.29
N GLY A 706 -5.58 -22.32 -17.07
CA GLY A 706 -4.41 -21.54 -16.66
C GLY A 706 -3.57 -22.20 -15.55
N GLN A 707 -3.84 -23.48 -15.22
CA GLN A 707 -3.27 -24.20 -14.10
C GLN A 707 -2.69 -25.55 -14.54
N MET A 708 -1.64 -25.99 -13.85
CA MET A 708 -1.07 -27.31 -14.01
C MET A 708 -0.58 -27.79 -12.64
N GLU A 709 -0.98 -28.99 -12.25
CA GLU A 709 -0.46 -29.66 -11.05
C GLU A 709 0.90 -30.28 -11.39
N THR A 710 1.97 -29.76 -10.77
CA THR A 710 3.35 -30.20 -11.04
C THR A 710 3.82 -31.33 -10.12
N ASN A 711 3.18 -31.49 -8.96
CA ASN A 711 3.69 -32.35 -7.88
C ASN A 711 3.69 -33.85 -8.22
N ASP A 712 2.79 -34.27 -9.10
CA ASP A 712 2.64 -35.68 -9.49
C ASP A 712 3.38 -36.02 -10.80
N LEU A 713 4.08 -35.05 -11.40
CA LEU A 713 4.77 -35.21 -12.67
C LEU A 713 6.22 -35.64 -12.46
N SER A 714 6.69 -36.59 -13.26
CA SER A 714 8.11 -36.95 -13.29
C SER A 714 8.96 -35.90 -14.00
N THR A 715 10.28 -35.93 -13.76
CA THR A 715 11.24 -35.05 -14.44
C THR A 715 11.12 -35.12 -15.96
N GLU A 716 10.96 -36.32 -16.53
CA GLU A 716 10.77 -36.54 -17.96
C GLU A 716 9.47 -35.90 -18.47
N GLN A 717 8.35 -36.09 -17.74
CA GLN A 717 7.07 -35.50 -18.11
C GLN A 717 7.10 -33.97 -18.09
N LEU A 718 7.80 -33.38 -17.11
CA LEU A 718 7.99 -31.93 -17.03
C LEU A 718 8.82 -31.39 -18.21
N VAL A 719 9.88 -32.09 -18.61
CA VAL A 719 10.69 -31.74 -19.78
C VAL A 719 9.88 -31.83 -21.07
N ASP A 720 9.07 -32.87 -21.23
CA ASP A 720 8.19 -33.04 -22.39
C ASP A 720 7.14 -31.92 -22.47
N ILE A 721 6.50 -31.57 -21.35
CA ILE A 721 5.54 -30.46 -21.31
C ILE A 721 6.24 -29.12 -21.56
N MET A 722 7.45 -28.92 -21.03
CA MET A 722 8.26 -27.73 -21.31
C MET A 722 8.61 -27.62 -22.81
N THR A 723 8.87 -28.75 -23.47
CA THR A 723 9.12 -28.84 -24.90
C THR A 723 7.87 -28.49 -25.71
N LEU A 724 6.68 -28.96 -25.29
CA LEU A 724 5.40 -28.55 -25.90
C LEU A 724 5.14 -27.06 -25.72
N ALA A 725 5.41 -26.54 -24.52
CA ALA A 725 5.25 -25.13 -24.20
C ALA A 725 6.16 -24.25 -25.06
N ASP A 726 7.40 -24.65 -25.29
CA ASP A 726 8.31 -23.95 -26.20
C ASP A 726 7.84 -24.03 -27.67
N ARG A 727 7.52 -25.24 -28.15
CA ARG A 727 7.02 -25.49 -29.52
C ARG A 727 5.81 -24.61 -29.86
N TYR A 728 4.85 -24.53 -28.95
CA TYR A 728 3.61 -23.76 -29.12
C TYR A 728 3.67 -22.36 -28.51
N HIS A 729 4.86 -21.87 -28.15
CA HIS A 729 5.10 -20.50 -27.66
C HIS A 729 4.24 -20.10 -26.44
N THR A 730 4.01 -21.05 -25.54
CA THR A 730 3.29 -20.84 -24.26
C THR A 730 4.30 -20.56 -23.16
N LEU A 731 4.88 -19.35 -23.16
CA LEU A 731 6.00 -18.98 -22.29
C LEU A 731 5.68 -19.12 -20.79
N SER A 732 4.45 -18.81 -20.39
CA SER A 732 4.02 -18.92 -18.99
C SER A 732 4.03 -20.36 -18.48
N LEU A 733 3.67 -21.33 -19.33
CA LEU A 733 3.76 -22.76 -19.00
C LEU A 733 5.22 -23.22 -18.95
N LYS A 734 6.04 -22.77 -19.91
CA LYS A 734 7.47 -23.07 -19.96
C LYS A 734 8.17 -22.64 -18.67
N SER A 735 7.91 -21.41 -18.20
CA SER A 735 8.45 -20.92 -16.93
C SER A 735 7.93 -21.69 -15.72
N LEU A 736 6.69 -22.18 -15.75
CA LEU A 736 6.13 -23.01 -14.68
C LEU A 736 6.81 -24.38 -14.61
N CYS A 737 7.06 -25.03 -15.76
CA CYS A 737 7.85 -26.25 -15.84
C CYS A 737 9.30 -26.02 -15.38
N GLU A 738 9.91 -24.90 -15.81
CA GLU A 738 11.27 -24.51 -15.42
C GLU A 738 11.42 -24.39 -13.90
N GLN A 739 10.41 -23.84 -13.22
CA GLN A 739 10.37 -23.74 -11.75
C GLN A 739 10.18 -25.10 -11.09
N ALA A 740 9.25 -25.92 -11.59
CA ALA A 740 9.03 -27.26 -11.05
C ALA A 740 10.32 -28.11 -11.13
N LEU A 741 11.01 -28.07 -12.27
CA LEU A 741 12.25 -28.82 -12.50
C LEU A 741 13.37 -28.46 -11.51
N LYS A 742 13.38 -27.24 -10.93
CA LYS A 742 14.38 -26.84 -9.92
C LYS A 742 14.40 -27.77 -8.71
N HIS A 743 13.22 -28.24 -8.30
CA HIS A 743 13.08 -29.12 -7.14
C HIS A 743 13.37 -30.59 -7.46
N HIS A 744 13.55 -30.93 -8.75
CA HIS A 744 13.81 -32.27 -9.22
C HIS A 744 15.28 -32.47 -9.63
N VAL A 745 16.14 -31.45 -9.55
CA VAL A 745 17.56 -31.60 -9.89
C VAL A 745 18.26 -32.51 -8.88
N ASP A 746 18.93 -33.55 -9.38
CA ASP A 746 19.75 -34.48 -8.61
C ASP A 746 21.07 -34.80 -9.34
N ASP A 747 21.96 -35.53 -8.66
CA ASP A 747 23.30 -35.85 -9.19
C ASP A 747 23.24 -36.69 -10.50
N GLU A 748 22.16 -37.45 -10.72
CA GLU A 748 21.99 -38.34 -11.88
C GLU A 748 21.41 -37.61 -13.08
N ASN A 749 20.54 -36.62 -12.85
CA ASN A 749 19.80 -35.93 -13.89
C ASN A 749 20.33 -34.53 -14.23
N ALA A 750 21.25 -33.97 -13.42
CA ALA A 750 21.75 -32.60 -13.59
C ALA A 750 22.32 -32.33 -15.01
N LEU A 751 23.19 -33.20 -15.52
CA LEU A 751 23.80 -33.00 -16.85
C LEU A 751 22.79 -33.17 -17.99
N TYR A 752 21.86 -34.12 -17.85
CA TYR A 752 20.75 -34.29 -18.77
C TYR A 752 19.90 -33.01 -18.81
N LEU A 753 19.49 -32.49 -17.65
CA LEU A 753 18.70 -31.27 -17.55
C LEU A 753 19.47 -30.03 -18.02
N LEU A 754 20.79 -29.98 -17.88
CA LEU A 754 21.63 -28.89 -18.39
C LEU A 754 21.54 -28.80 -19.92
N SER A 755 21.65 -29.94 -20.61
CA SER A 755 21.50 -30.03 -22.06
C SER A 755 20.12 -29.55 -22.52
N PHE A 756 19.06 -29.99 -21.83
CA PHE A 756 17.70 -29.55 -22.12
C PHE A 756 17.46 -28.06 -21.84
N ALA A 757 18.00 -27.55 -20.73
CA ALA A 757 17.88 -26.15 -20.38
C ALA A 757 18.55 -25.25 -21.42
N ASP A 758 19.69 -25.67 -21.98
CA ASP A 758 20.34 -24.96 -23.08
C ASP A 758 19.53 -25.05 -24.39
N GLN A 759 19.12 -26.26 -24.78
CA GLN A 759 18.35 -26.49 -26.01
C GLN A 759 17.03 -25.69 -26.03
N LEU A 760 16.34 -25.64 -24.90
CA LEU A 760 15.09 -24.89 -24.73
C LEU A 760 15.35 -23.45 -24.32
N ASN A 761 16.58 -22.96 -24.23
CA ASN A 761 16.93 -21.59 -23.80
C ASN A 761 16.24 -21.19 -22.48
N ALA A 762 16.18 -22.13 -21.52
CA ALA A 762 15.66 -21.98 -20.17
C ALA A 762 16.80 -21.51 -19.23
N LYS A 763 17.09 -20.21 -19.29
CA LYS A 763 18.27 -19.61 -18.64
C LYS A 763 18.28 -19.77 -17.12
N ASN A 764 17.13 -19.64 -16.45
CA ASN A 764 17.09 -19.69 -14.99
C ASN A 764 17.36 -21.10 -14.47
N LEU A 765 16.87 -22.12 -15.18
CA LEU A 765 17.16 -23.52 -14.90
C LEU A 765 18.63 -23.85 -15.22
N LYS A 766 19.14 -23.36 -16.36
CA LYS A 766 20.56 -23.53 -16.73
C LYS A 766 21.49 -22.97 -15.64
N ASP A 767 21.28 -21.72 -15.23
CA ASP A 767 22.11 -21.06 -14.20
C ASP A 767 22.03 -21.79 -12.85
N LEU A 768 20.86 -22.34 -12.49
CA LEU A 768 20.68 -23.11 -11.26
C LEU A 768 21.43 -24.44 -11.33
N ILE A 769 21.34 -25.15 -12.46
CA ILE A 769 22.02 -26.43 -12.64
C ILE A 769 23.55 -26.22 -12.66
N LEU A 770 24.05 -25.17 -13.31
CA LEU A 770 25.48 -24.84 -13.29
C LEU A 770 26.01 -24.64 -11.86
N LYS A 771 25.25 -23.92 -11.02
CA LYS A 771 25.57 -23.76 -9.58
C LYS A 771 25.52 -25.10 -8.83
N TYR A 772 24.53 -25.94 -9.12
CA TYR A 772 24.41 -27.26 -8.49
C TYR A 772 25.61 -28.15 -8.84
N VAL A 773 26.04 -28.16 -10.11
CA VAL A 773 27.21 -28.93 -10.57
C VAL A 773 28.50 -28.41 -9.91
N GLU A 774 28.63 -27.10 -9.69
CA GLU A 774 29.76 -26.50 -8.95
C GLU A 774 29.82 -27.00 -7.49
N GLU A 775 28.68 -27.11 -6.82
CA GLU A 775 28.58 -27.62 -5.45
C GLU A 775 28.81 -29.16 -5.37
N HIS A 776 28.63 -29.87 -6.49
CA HIS A 776 28.70 -31.34 -6.61
C HIS A 776 29.74 -31.80 -7.66
N PRO A 777 31.06 -31.61 -7.44
CA PRO A 777 32.11 -31.84 -8.45
C PRO A 777 32.27 -33.30 -8.89
N LYS A 778 31.59 -34.26 -8.24
CA LYS A 778 31.58 -35.67 -8.68
C LYS A 778 30.78 -35.87 -9.96
N ILE A 779 29.88 -34.94 -10.29
CA ILE A 779 29.04 -35.01 -11.49
C ILE A 779 29.89 -34.83 -12.75
N THR A 780 30.91 -33.97 -12.71
CA THR A 780 31.89 -33.76 -13.79
C THR A 780 32.77 -34.97 -14.07
N ASP A 781 32.88 -35.92 -13.14
CA ASP A 781 33.64 -37.17 -13.33
C ASP A 781 32.78 -38.27 -14.03
N SER A 782 31.50 -38.02 -14.29
CA SER A 782 30.58 -39.00 -14.88
C SER A 782 30.78 -39.16 -16.40
N GLU A 783 30.46 -40.34 -16.93
CA GLU A 783 30.50 -40.60 -18.39
C GLU A 783 29.55 -39.67 -19.16
N LEU A 784 28.44 -39.26 -18.54
CA LEU A 784 27.44 -38.33 -19.09
C LEU A 784 28.00 -36.92 -19.35
N PHE A 785 29.09 -36.52 -18.68
CA PHE A 785 29.75 -35.23 -18.93
C PHE A 785 30.44 -35.21 -20.31
N GLN A 786 30.97 -36.34 -20.74
CA GLN A 786 31.65 -36.46 -22.05
C GLN A 786 30.66 -36.39 -23.21
N ASP A 787 29.39 -36.72 -22.97
CA ASP A 787 28.31 -36.67 -23.96
C ASP A 787 27.74 -35.25 -24.17
N LEU A 788 28.08 -34.29 -23.29
CA LEU A 788 27.67 -32.90 -23.46
C LEU A 788 28.38 -32.24 -24.65
N PRO A 789 27.75 -31.28 -25.33
CA PRO A 789 28.44 -30.44 -26.32
C PRO A 789 29.68 -29.73 -25.74
N GLU A 790 30.74 -29.61 -26.54
CA GLU A 790 32.04 -29.03 -26.13
C GLU A 790 31.92 -27.61 -25.55
N TYR A 791 30.95 -26.81 -26.02
CA TYR A 791 30.69 -25.48 -25.46
C TYR A 791 30.07 -25.52 -24.06
N LEU A 792 29.20 -26.50 -23.75
CA LEU A 792 28.64 -26.68 -22.41
C LEU A 792 29.67 -27.26 -21.44
N GLN A 793 30.53 -28.17 -21.92
CA GLN A 793 31.66 -28.66 -21.11
C GLN A 793 32.58 -27.50 -20.70
N MET A 794 32.97 -26.65 -21.66
CA MET A 794 33.77 -25.46 -21.39
C MET A 794 33.07 -24.46 -20.46
N GLU A 795 31.75 -24.31 -20.56
CA GLU A 795 30.96 -23.44 -19.67
C GLU A 795 30.93 -23.96 -18.23
N VAL A 796 30.74 -25.26 -18.03
CA VAL A 796 30.81 -25.93 -16.70
C VAL A 796 32.22 -25.83 -16.11
N GLU A 797 33.26 -26.06 -16.92
CA GLU A 797 34.66 -25.95 -16.49
C GLU A 797 35.02 -24.50 -16.13
N THR A 798 34.56 -23.53 -16.90
CA THR A 798 34.79 -22.10 -16.63
C THR A 798 34.12 -21.67 -15.33
N PHE A 799 32.87 -22.09 -15.10
CA PHE A 799 32.13 -21.80 -13.86
C PHE A 799 32.84 -22.39 -12.63
N SER A 800 33.30 -23.66 -12.74
CA SER A 800 34.04 -24.36 -11.68
C SER A 800 35.36 -23.68 -11.31
N VAL A 801 36.05 -23.05 -12.28
CA VAL A 801 37.30 -22.32 -12.05
C VAL A 801 37.07 -20.96 -11.38
N THR A 802 35.95 -20.29 -11.66
CA THR A 802 35.60 -19.00 -11.05
C THR A 802 35.06 -19.10 -9.61
N GLY A 803 34.60 -20.29 -9.18
CA GLY A 803 34.06 -20.55 -7.84
C GLY A 803 35.07 -20.44 -6.69
N LEU A 804 36.35 -20.70 -6.96
CA LEU A 804 37.40 -20.67 -5.92
C LEU A 804 37.84 -19.25 -5.54
N ASP A 805 37.58 -18.25 -6.38
CA ASP A 805 37.92 -16.83 -6.12
C ASP A 805 36.70 -15.95 -5.79
N SER A 806 35.48 -16.49 -5.83
CA SER A 806 34.23 -15.69 -5.74
C SER A 806 33.61 -15.54 -4.35
N ARG A 807 34.30 -15.92 -3.26
CA ARG A 807 33.87 -15.55 -1.89
C ARG A 807 34.12 -14.07 -1.54
N SER A 808 34.58 -13.27 -2.50
CA SER A 808 34.65 -11.82 -2.38
C SER A 808 34.43 -11.17 -3.74
N HIS A 809 33.38 -10.36 -3.83
CA HIS A 809 33.06 -9.43 -4.93
C HIS A 809 32.35 -9.99 -6.17
N SER A 810 31.02 -9.86 -6.18
CA SER A 810 30.26 -9.62 -7.40
C SER A 810 29.50 -8.29 -7.27
N LEU A 811 30.22 -7.20 -7.51
CA LEU A 811 29.67 -5.98 -8.07
C LEU A 811 30.70 -5.44 -9.07
N THR A 812 30.18 -5.09 -10.25
CA THR A 812 30.76 -4.23 -11.30
C THR A 812 31.67 -4.86 -12.36
N ASN A 813 31.23 -4.63 -13.60
CA ASN A 813 31.91 -4.91 -14.85
C ASN A 813 32.65 -3.63 -15.29
N HIS A 814 33.97 -3.76 -15.52
CA HIS A 814 34.90 -2.96 -16.36
C HIS A 814 35.08 -1.43 -16.11
N SER A 815 36.27 -0.82 -16.14
CA SER A 815 37.46 -1.11 -16.95
C SER A 815 38.78 -0.41 -16.49
N TYR A 816 39.92 -1.06 -16.78
CA TYR A 816 41.28 -0.56 -17.12
C TYR A 816 42.30 0.01 -16.09
N THR A 817 43.51 -0.58 -16.18
CA THR A 817 44.90 -0.15 -15.88
C THR A 817 45.50 -0.24 -14.46
N ASP A 818 46.22 -1.36 -14.23
CA ASP A 818 47.69 -1.50 -14.00
C ASP A 818 48.44 -0.97 -12.74
N VAL A 819 49.21 -1.92 -12.14
CA VAL A 819 50.44 -1.92 -11.27
C VAL A 819 50.39 -1.56 -9.74
N PRO A 820 51.33 -2.09 -8.89
CA PRO A 820 50.98 -2.81 -7.66
C PRO A 820 51.75 -2.35 -6.39
N SER A 821 51.64 -3.17 -5.31
CA SER A 821 52.52 -3.22 -4.11
C SER A 821 52.16 -2.23 -2.98
N SER A 822 52.19 -2.53 -1.68
CA SER A 822 52.65 -3.68 -0.87
C SER A 822 52.45 -3.33 0.63
N ALA A 823 52.25 -4.36 1.49
CA ALA A 823 52.64 -4.44 2.93
C ALA A 823 51.96 -3.45 3.93
N SER A 824 51.62 -3.73 5.21
CA SER A 824 52.00 -4.77 6.19
C SER A 824 51.20 -4.58 7.50
N SER A 825 50.99 -5.69 8.24
CA SER A 825 51.18 -5.90 9.70
C SER A 825 50.48 -4.96 10.70
N MET A 826 49.45 -5.41 11.45
CA MET A 826 49.50 -6.17 12.72
C MET A 826 49.96 -5.40 13.98
N SER A 827 49.03 -5.34 14.95
CA SER A 827 49.12 -5.46 16.43
C SER A 827 49.94 -4.41 17.20
N GLU A 828 49.45 -3.84 18.32
CA GLU A 828 49.32 -4.54 19.61
C GLU A 828 48.62 -3.64 20.68
N VAL A 829 47.88 -4.30 21.60
CA VAL A 829 47.70 -4.12 23.07
C VAL A 829 48.21 -2.83 23.75
N ASP A 830 47.68 -2.27 24.85
CA ASP A 830 46.86 -2.73 25.99
C ASP A 830 46.53 -1.45 26.78
N GLU A 831 45.29 -1.21 27.21
CA GLU A 831 45.02 -0.74 28.59
C GLU A 831 43.54 -0.90 28.96
N MET A 832 43.32 -1.95 29.73
CA MET A 832 42.04 -2.35 30.30
C MET A 832 41.88 -1.74 31.70
N MET A 833 40.65 -1.31 31.99
CA MET A 833 40.06 -1.08 33.32
C MET A 833 40.51 0.13 34.14
N ASN A 834 39.67 1.17 34.11
CA ASN A 834 39.16 1.73 35.36
C ASN A 834 37.66 2.08 35.25
N ASN A 835 36.86 1.18 35.83
CA ASN A 835 35.61 1.40 36.55
C ASN A 835 34.33 1.82 35.81
N MET A 836 33.46 0.81 35.61
CA MET A 836 31.99 0.94 35.66
C MET A 836 31.51 1.40 37.05
N GLN A 837 30.51 2.29 37.08
CA GLN A 837 29.23 2.22 37.85
C GLN A 837 28.45 3.54 37.59
N PHE A 838 27.29 3.56 36.92
CA PHE A 838 25.91 3.40 37.48
C PHE A 838 25.71 4.26 38.77
N VAL A 839 24.70 5.11 38.98
CA VAL A 839 23.37 5.32 38.37
C VAL A 839 22.70 6.62 38.94
N GLU A 840 21.68 7.13 38.24
CA GLU A 840 20.54 8.02 38.64
C GLU A 840 20.72 9.27 39.52
N ARG A 841 20.18 10.42 39.05
CA ARG A 841 18.96 11.06 39.62
C ARG A 841 18.52 12.36 38.90
N VAL A 842 17.26 12.34 38.47
CA VAL A 842 16.16 13.32 38.71
C VAL A 842 16.38 14.82 38.46
N SER A 843 15.63 15.31 37.47
CA SER A 843 14.79 16.53 37.38
C SER A 843 15.30 17.94 37.68
N ASN A 844 14.69 18.89 36.94
CA ASN A 844 14.68 20.35 37.05
C ASN A 844 15.96 21.08 36.62
N ASP A 845 15.92 21.71 35.44
CA ASP A 845 15.71 23.17 35.39
C ASP A 845 15.44 23.66 33.95
N LEU A 846 14.50 24.60 33.88
CA LEU A 846 14.16 25.41 32.72
C LEU A 846 15.05 26.67 32.69
N THR A 847 15.22 27.23 31.49
CA THR A 847 15.74 28.57 31.15
C THR A 847 17.29 28.69 31.18
N THR A 848 18.00 29.19 30.16
CA THR A 848 17.83 30.41 29.36
C THR A 848 18.72 30.39 28.08
N SER A 849 18.25 31.10 27.04
CA SER A 849 19.00 31.87 26.01
C SER A 849 20.06 31.24 25.07
N SER A 850 19.69 31.25 23.77
CA SER A 850 20.33 31.97 22.64
C SER A 850 21.79 31.70 22.19
N SER A 851 21.91 31.47 20.87
CA SER A 851 23.06 31.66 19.93
C SER A 851 24.30 30.80 20.18
N SER A 852 24.98 30.20 19.19
CA SER A 852 25.30 30.70 17.86
C SER A 852 25.67 29.54 16.91
N GLU A 853 25.72 29.89 15.64
CA GLU A 853 26.06 29.16 14.42
C GLU A 853 27.28 28.20 14.53
N ASP A 854 27.13 27.01 13.92
CA ASP A 854 28.21 26.06 13.67
C ASP A 854 29.16 26.60 12.60
N ILE A 855 30.36 27.00 13.01
CA ILE A 855 31.51 27.28 12.13
C ILE A 855 32.30 25.95 11.97
N PRO A 856 32.67 25.52 10.74
CA PRO A 856 33.52 24.34 10.57
C PRO A 856 34.93 24.60 11.13
N PRO A 857 35.65 23.55 11.56
CA PRO A 857 36.91 23.71 12.27
C PRO A 857 37.98 24.44 11.44
N ILE A 858 38.76 25.27 12.13
CA ILE A 858 39.75 26.24 11.61
C ILE A 858 40.79 25.63 10.64
N GLU A 859 40.99 24.31 10.64
CA GLU A 859 41.92 23.63 9.72
C GLU A 859 41.40 23.53 8.27
N ASP A 860 40.09 23.44 8.06
CA ASP A 860 39.52 23.32 6.71
C ASP A 860 39.49 24.67 5.97
N ALA A 861 39.39 25.78 6.71
CA ALA A 861 39.41 27.13 6.14
C ALA A 861 40.76 27.47 5.47
N ALA A 862 41.88 27.11 6.11
CA ALA A 862 43.22 27.36 5.56
C ALA A 862 43.51 26.50 4.31
N ARG A 863 43.01 25.26 4.27
CA ARG A 863 43.15 24.38 3.10
C ARG A 863 42.30 24.86 1.93
N LEU A 864 41.10 25.34 2.22
CA LEU A 864 40.23 25.96 1.23
C LEU A 864 40.86 27.23 0.65
N GLU A 865 41.38 28.11 1.50
CA GLU A 865 41.99 29.37 1.07
C GLU A 865 43.23 29.13 0.19
N ASN A 866 44.12 28.21 0.59
CA ASN A 866 45.28 27.81 -0.23
C ASN A 866 44.88 27.17 -1.57
N CYS A 867 43.82 26.35 -1.59
CA CYS A 867 43.31 25.72 -2.81
C CYS A 867 42.73 26.76 -3.78
N VAL A 868 41.95 27.71 -3.25
CA VAL A 868 41.33 28.79 -4.03
C VAL A 868 42.39 29.76 -4.57
N GLU A 869 43.42 30.08 -3.79
CA GLU A 869 44.55 30.91 -4.24
C GLU A 869 45.33 30.21 -5.36
N SER A 870 45.63 28.91 -5.20
CA SER A 870 46.31 28.11 -6.23
C SER A 870 45.48 27.98 -7.52
N LEU A 871 44.15 27.86 -7.43
CA LEU A 871 43.27 27.85 -8.59
C LEU A 871 43.19 29.22 -9.27
N ARG A 872 43.22 30.31 -8.48
CA ARG A 872 43.21 31.68 -9.02
C ARG A 872 44.50 32.00 -9.79
N ASP A 873 45.64 31.48 -9.35
CA ASP A 873 46.91 31.60 -10.08
C ASP A 873 46.88 30.88 -11.44
N VAL A 874 46.14 29.76 -11.55
CA VAL A 874 46.05 28.98 -12.79
C VAL A 874 44.98 29.50 -13.74
N VAL A 875 43.81 29.89 -13.23
CA VAL A 875 42.62 30.23 -14.03
C VAL A 875 42.45 31.74 -14.24
N GLY A 876 43.16 32.56 -13.46
CA GLY A 876 43.12 34.02 -13.51
C GLY A 876 41.83 34.62 -12.93
N ASP A 877 41.76 35.95 -12.86
CA ASP A 877 40.67 36.69 -12.18
C ASP A 877 39.30 36.65 -12.89
N SER A 878 39.17 35.85 -13.95
CA SER A 878 37.95 35.76 -14.74
C SER A 878 36.80 35.00 -14.03
N ILE A 879 37.13 34.14 -13.06
CA ILE A 879 36.14 33.31 -12.36
C ILE A 879 35.81 33.89 -10.96
N PRO A 880 34.52 34.02 -10.60
CA PRO A 880 34.09 34.48 -9.28
C PRO A 880 34.59 33.57 -8.15
N GLN A 881 35.01 34.18 -7.04
CA GLN A 881 35.57 33.46 -5.89
C GLN A 881 34.60 32.44 -5.27
N GLU A 882 33.29 32.72 -5.29
CA GLU A 882 32.26 31.78 -4.84
C GLU A 882 32.25 30.48 -5.64
N GLN A 883 32.52 30.57 -6.95
CA GLN A 883 32.56 29.41 -7.83
C GLN A 883 33.85 28.60 -7.63
N LEU A 884 34.99 29.27 -7.41
CA LEU A 884 36.24 28.60 -7.02
C LEU A 884 36.09 27.86 -5.68
N VAL A 885 35.45 28.49 -4.69
CA VAL A 885 35.17 27.86 -3.39
C VAL A 885 34.28 26.63 -3.53
N GLN A 886 33.21 26.71 -4.31
CA GLN A 886 32.32 25.57 -4.55
C GLN A 886 33.05 24.41 -5.26
N VAL A 887 33.88 24.71 -6.25
CA VAL A 887 34.65 23.69 -6.97
C VAL A 887 35.74 23.08 -6.08
N SER A 888 36.45 23.89 -5.28
CA SER A 888 37.40 23.41 -4.28
C SER A 888 36.73 22.49 -3.25
N LEU A 889 35.54 22.84 -2.76
CA LEU A 889 34.78 21.99 -1.83
C LEU A 889 34.28 20.69 -2.49
N ALA A 890 33.83 20.76 -3.75
CA ALA A 890 33.41 19.58 -4.51
C ALA A 890 34.58 18.65 -4.87
N ALA A 891 35.79 19.20 -4.97
CA ALA A 891 37.02 18.50 -5.30
C ALA A 891 37.85 18.07 -4.07
N ASP A 892 37.32 18.17 -2.85
CA ASP A 892 38.04 17.89 -1.58
C ASP A 892 39.38 18.65 -1.45
N TYR A 893 39.40 19.92 -1.86
CA TYR A 893 40.55 20.83 -1.84
C TYR A 893 41.72 20.41 -2.75
N ASP A 894 41.52 19.48 -3.69
CA ASP A 894 42.50 19.08 -4.71
C ASP A 894 42.42 20.00 -5.95
N VAL A 895 43.51 20.71 -6.23
CA VAL A 895 43.60 21.70 -7.32
C VAL A 895 43.47 21.05 -8.71
N ASN A 896 44.05 19.87 -8.94
CA ASN A 896 43.99 19.21 -10.24
C ASN A 896 42.59 18.68 -10.53
N ARG A 897 41.94 18.12 -9.50
CA ARG A 897 40.56 17.66 -9.60
C ARG A 897 39.59 18.83 -9.81
N ALA A 898 39.83 19.95 -9.13
CA ALA A 898 39.08 21.20 -9.32
C ALA A 898 39.25 21.79 -10.74
N LEU A 899 40.44 21.73 -11.33
CA LEU A 899 40.66 22.18 -12.71
C LEU A 899 39.85 21.37 -13.73
N ASN A 900 39.72 20.05 -13.55
CA ASN A 900 38.88 19.21 -14.42
C ASN A 900 37.38 19.58 -14.33
N PHE A 901 36.92 20.16 -13.22
CA PHE A 901 35.55 20.67 -13.11
C PHE A 901 35.36 22.02 -13.81
N LEU A 902 36.40 22.85 -13.90
CA LEU A 902 36.37 24.14 -14.58
C LEU A 902 36.61 24.00 -16.09
N PHE A 903 37.37 22.99 -16.51
CA PHE A 903 37.68 22.66 -17.90
C PHE A 903 37.44 21.15 -18.14
N PRO A 904 36.19 20.73 -18.40
CA PRO A 904 35.85 19.33 -18.65
C PRO A 904 36.37 18.78 -19.98
#